data_AF-A0A0K8NV64-F1
#
_entry.id   AF-A0A0K8NV64-F1
#
_cell.length_a   1.000
_cell.length_b   1.000
_cell.length_c   1.000
_cell.angle_alpha   90.00
_cell.angle_beta   90.00
_cell.angle_gamma   90.00
#
_symmetry.space_group_name_H-M   'P 1'
#
loop_
_entity.id
_entity.type
_entity.pdbx_description
1 polymer ?
#
loop_
_entity_poly.entity_id
_entity_poly.type
_entity_poly.pdbx_seq_one_letter_code
_entity_poly.pdbx_strand_id
1 'polypeptide(L)'
;MATAAQDQREPRAGADSGFFAHHGLWAPGIRLFRALRFRAKAAIISLAFVLPLLGLMAWQLTNQAVLSMEARKDATRQHVEIAHGILESAHRQEVSGALSREAAQALAKQTIKGLRYDGAEYFWINDMRPHVVMHPTKPELDGQDASSIKDPDGLAVFQAFVATVRKQGRGFVEYQWPRPGSDKPVDKVSYVQGFEPWGWVVGSGIYVSDLQQAIRHQLAWMGAIVISALLLAGYLFLSFYRVMEGGLNETRRHLRAMTAGDLTTSPSPWGRDEAARLMFDLRDMQHSLRQMVLNVRRSSTEIVHSSSEVASGALDLSARTEQAAANLEESAASMEQITATVKNSADRASEAAAVAAGNSAVATDGGQIMRTVVQTMDGIRTSSTRIGDIIGTIDSIAFQTNILALNAAVEAARAGEQGRGFAVVAAEVRSLAHRSAQAAKEIKDLIGTSVEQVNAGAMVVQDAGAKMDEIVSASGRVSGLLGEIADGSREQSLGVAQIGQAVNELDRMTQQNAALVEQTAAAAAAMKDQAQALAHEVDRFKLPAGLEVVAETEANVAPDFDFDQAIEAHRQWKVRLRKAIAESARLEADVICRDDRCPLGKWLHGSGGQRWGAQPGFVALLQKHAEFHDVAGSVARQINAGAMDDAERMIGSGSRFAQVSTEVCTLLTRAKRGF
;
A
#
# COMPACT_ATOMS: atom_id res chain seq x y z
N MET A 1 -20.87 -16.23 -29.51
CA MET A 1 -20.69 -16.07 -30.97
C MET A 1 -19.72 -14.92 -31.20
N ALA A 2 -18.80 -15.12 -32.15
CA ALA A 2 -17.86 -14.16 -32.75
C ALA A 2 -16.70 -13.62 -31.88
N THR A 3 -15.57 -14.33 -32.05
CA THR A 3 -14.17 -13.90 -31.96
C THR A 3 -13.87 -12.60 -32.71
N ALA A 4 -13.12 -11.69 -32.08
CA ALA A 4 -12.28 -10.71 -32.78
C ALA A 4 -10.96 -10.54 -32.00
N ALA A 5 -9.96 -11.37 -32.35
CA ALA A 5 -8.59 -11.22 -31.90
C ALA A 5 -7.95 -10.05 -32.68
N GLN A 6 -7.56 -9.01 -31.96
CA GLN A 6 -6.88 -7.85 -32.51
C GLN A 6 -5.38 -8.16 -32.60
N ASP A 7 -4.92 -8.40 -33.83
CA ASP A 7 -3.51 -8.58 -34.22
C ASP A 7 -2.73 -7.27 -33.98
N GLN A 8 -2.20 -7.08 -32.77
CA GLN A 8 -1.19 -6.05 -32.52
C GLN A 8 0.18 -6.59 -32.93
N ARG A 9 0.53 -6.37 -34.19
CA ARG A 9 1.92 -6.49 -34.64
C ARG A 9 2.73 -5.32 -34.09
N GLU A 10 3.52 -5.58 -33.07
CA GLU A 10 4.61 -4.70 -32.67
C GLU A 10 5.57 -4.46 -33.85
N PRO A 11 6.09 -3.23 -34.02
CA PRO A 11 7.14 -2.97 -34.99
C PRO A 11 8.41 -3.71 -34.55
N ARG A 12 8.96 -4.56 -35.42
CA ARG A 12 10.29 -5.17 -35.25
C ARG A 12 11.35 -4.07 -35.19
N ALA A 13 11.64 -3.57 -33.99
CA ALA A 13 12.78 -2.71 -33.71
C ALA A 13 14.08 -3.51 -33.91
N GLY A 14 15.08 -2.85 -34.50
CA GLY A 14 16.29 -3.45 -35.09
C GLY A 14 17.00 -4.50 -34.25
N ALA A 15 17.07 -5.73 -34.77
CA ALA A 15 17.82 -6.84 -34.18
C ALA A 15 19.34 -6.80 -34.50
N ASP A 16 19.83 -5.75 -35.16
CA ASP A 16 21.18 -5.71 -35.75
C ASP A 16 22.11 -4.60 -35.20
N SER A 17 21.74 -3.88 -34.14
CA SER A 17 22.59 -2.81 -33.54
C SER A 17 23.16 -3.11 -32.15
N GLY A 18 23.16 -4.38 -31.71
CA GLY A 18 23.78 -4.80 -30.45
C GLY A 18 25.22 -5.28 -30.63
N PHE A 19 25.97 -5.39 -29.53
CA PHE A 19 27.36 -5.89 -29.36
C PHE A 19 27.83 -7.01 -30.33
N PHE A 20 26.91 -7.80 -30.88
CA PHE A 20 27.14 -8.91 -31.79
C PHE A 20 27.11 -8.57 -33.30
N ALA A 21 26.94 -7.30 -33.70
CA ALA A 21 26.86 -6.89 -35.10
C ALA A 21 28.19 -7.09 -35.87
N HIS A 22 29.33 -7.17 -35.17
CA HIS A 22 30.66 -7.20 -35.77
C HIS A 22 31.49 -8.40 -35.30
N HIS A 23 31.25 -9.57 -35.87
CA HIS A 23 32.08 -10.76 -35.59
C HIS A 23 32.83 -11.32 -36.80
N GLY A 24 32.78 -10.66 -37.96
CA GLY A 24 33.57 -11.02 -39.14
C GLY A 24 33.44 -12.51 -39.49
N LEU A 25 34.59 -13.20 -39.59
CA LEU A 25 34.68 -14.64 -39.90
C LEU A 25 33.93 -15.55 -38.90
N TRP A 26 33.65 -15.08 -37.68
CA TRP A 26 32.97 -15.84 -36.63
C TRP A 26 31.43 -15.71 -36.68
N ALA A 27 30.90 -14.78 -37.48
CA ALA A 27 29.48 -14.47 -37.51
C ALA A 27 28.57 -15.69 -37.80
N PRO A 28 28.91 -16.60 -38.73
CA PRO A 28 28.08 -17.79 -38.97
C PRO A 28 28.01 -18.72 -37.76
N GLY A 29 29.15 -19.00 -37.12
CA GLY A 29 29.22 -19.86 -35.93
C GLY A 29 28.48 -19.26 -34.75
N ILE A 30 28.63 -17.96 -34.54
CA ILE A 30 27.96 -17.22 -33.46
C ILE A 30 26.43 -17.20 -33.66
N ARG A 31 25.96 -16.96 -34.89
CA ARG A 31 24.52 -17.00 -35.21
C ARG A 31 23.92 -18.37 -34.96
N LEU A 32 24.62 -19.44 -35.37
CA LEU A 32 24.22 -20.82 -35.12
C LEU A 32 24.11 -21.10 -33.62
N PHE A 33 25.17 -20.82 -32.85
CA PHE A 33 25.19 -21.11 -31.42
C PHE A 33 24.24 -20.22 -30.61
N ARG A 34 23.81 -19.06 -31.11
CA ARG A 34 22.79 -18.22 -30.46
C ARG A 34 21.38 -18.83 -30.51
N ALA A 35 21.08 -19.59 -31.55
CA ALA A 35 19.78 -20.22 -31.75
C ALA A 35 19.63 -21.57 -31.03
N LEU A 36 20.74 -22.13 -30.54
CA LEU A 36 20.80 -23.47 -29.96
C LEU A 36 20.86 -23.42 -28.42
N ARG A 37 20.26 -24.43 -27.77
CA ARG A 37 20.38 -24.63 -26.31
C ARG A 37 21.78 -25.11 -25.95
N PHE A 38 22.25 -24.82 -24.74
CA PHE A 38 23.60 -25.18 -24.28
C PHE A 38 23.96 -26.64 -24.53
N ARG A 39 23.05 -27.57 -24.22
CA ARG A 39 23.22 -29.01 -24.49
C ARG A 39 23.49 -29.33 -25.96
N ALA A 40 22.77 -28.68 -26.87
CA ALA A 40 22.98 -28.86 -28.31
C ALA A 40 24.34 -28.30 -28.75
N LYS A 41 24.79 -27.18 -28.17
CA LYS A 41 26.13 -26.62 -28.44
C LYS A 41 27.23 -27.59 -28.04
N ALA A 42 27.14 -28.10 -26.81
CA ALA A 42 28.10 -29.06 -26.27
C ALA A 42 28.12 -30.37 -27.08
N ALA A 43 26.95 -30.87 -27.50
CA ALA A 43 26.85 -32.05 -28.35
C ALA A 43 27.50 -31.85 -29.72
N ILE A 44 27.25 -30.72 -30.40
CA ILE A 44 27.84 -30.42 -31.72
C ILE A 44 29.37 -30.36 -31.63
N ILE A 45 29.91 -29.68 -30.62
CA ILE A 45 31.37 -29.59 -30.43
C ILE A 45 31.96 -30.97 -30.12
N SER A 46 31.32 -31.73 -29.22
CA SER A 46 31.79 -33.07 -28.86
C SER A 46 31.78 -34.02 -30.07
N LEU A 47 30.73 -33.99 -30.87
CA LEU A 47 30.62 -34.80 -32.09
C LEU A 47 31.64 -34.38 -33.15
N ALA A 48 31.95 -33.08 -33.26
CA ALA A 48 32.99 -32.58 -34.17
C ALA A 48 34.39 -33.11 -33.82
N PHE A 49 34.67 -33.43 -32.56
CA PHE A 49 35.91 -34.09 -32.14
C PHE A 49 35.85 -35.62 -32.27
N VAL A 50 34.74 -36.24 -31.88
CA VAL A 50 34.64 -37.71 -31.76
C VAL A 50 34.44 -38.40 -33.11
N LEU A 51 33.60 -37.89 -34.00
CA LEU A 51 33.28 -38.57 -35.26
C LEU A 51 34.50 -38.72 -36.19
N PRO A 52 35.37 -37.70 -36.37
CA PRO A 52 36.58 -37.86 -37.18
C PRO A 52 37.56 -38.87 -36.57
N LEU A 53 37.67 -38.92 -35.24
CA LEU A 53 38.55 -39.85 -34.54
C LEU A 53 38.09 -41.30 -34.72
N LEU A 54 36.78 -41.55 -34.58
CA LEU A 54 36.19 -42.87 -34.83
C LEU A 54 36.35 -43.30 -36.30
N GLY A 55 36.14 -42.38 -37.24
CA GLY A 55 36.34 -42.65 -38.66
C GLY A 55 37.80 -43.00 -39.00
N LEU A 56 38.75 -42.26 -38.43
CA LEU A 56 40.18 -42.51 -38.59
C LEU A 56 40.61 -43.84 -37.97
N MET A 57 40.09 -44.16 -36.77
CA MET A 57 40.35 -45.44 -36.11
C MET A 57 39.80 -46.62 -36.91
N ALA A 58 38.58 -46.51 -37.45
CA ALA A 58 37.99 -47.56 -38.29
C ALA A 58 38.80 -47.77 -39.58
N TRP A 59 39.23 -46.69 -40.24
CA TRP A 59 40.08 -46.76 -41.43
C TRP A 59 41.48 -47.33 -41.13
N GLN A 60 42.05 -47.01 -39.98
CA GLN A 60 43.34 -47.55 -39.57
C GLN A 60 43.28 -49.07 -39.35
N LEU A 61 42.20 -49.57 -38.74
CA LEU A 61 42.00 -51.00 -38.51
C LEU A 61 41.85 -51.79 -39.82
N THR A 62 41.19 -51.24 -40.84
CA THR A 62 41.02 -51.93 -42.13
C THR A 62 42.30 -51.92 -42.98
N ASN A 63 43.09 -50.85 -42.91
CA ASN A 63 44.27 -50.72 -43.77
C ASN A 63 45.54 -51.42 -43.24
N GLN A 64 45.56 -51.80 -41.95
CA GLN A 64 46.72 -52.42 -41.30
C GLN A 64 47.08 -53.81 -41.88
N ALA A 65 46.08 -54.59 -42.31
CA ALA A 65 46.31 -55.94 -42.84
C ALA A 65 46.98 -55.96 -44.22
N VAL A 66 46.58 -55.03 -45.11
CA VAL A 66 47.04 -54.93 -46.52
C VAL A 66 48.53 -54.58 -46.64
N LEU A 67 49.07 -53.89 -45.63
CA LEU A 67 50.45 -53.38 -45.61
C LEU A 67 51.43 -54.30 -44.85
N SER A 68 50.99 -55.45 -44.33
CA SER A 68 51.86 -56.32 -43.54
C SER A 68 52.84 -57.13 -44.40
N MET A 69 54.15 -56.94 -44.16
CA MET A 69 55.23 -57.68 -44.86
C MET A 69 55.20 -59.18 -44.52
N GLU A 70 54.81 -59.53 -43.30
CA GLU A 70 54.78 -60.92 -42.85
C GLU A 70 53.79 -61.77 -43.67
N ALA A 71 52.57 -61.25 -43.90
CA ALA A 71 51.58 -61.94 -44.74
C ALA A 71 52.08 -62.15 -46.18
N ARG A 72 52.84 -61.19 -46.72
CA ARG A 72 53.43 -61.30 -48.07
C ARG A 72 54.60 -62.31 -48.11
N LYS A 73 55.44 -62.34 -47.07
CA LYS A 73 56.51 -63.35 -46.92
C LYS A 73 55.91 -64.75 -46.80
N ASP A 74 54.89 -64.94 -45.96
CA ASP A 74 54.18 -66.22 -45.81
C ASP A 74 53.54 -66.69 -47.12
N ALA A 75 52.88 -65.81 -47.86
CA ALA A 75 52.34 -66.14 -49.17
C ALA A 75 53.45 -66.58 -50.14
N THR A 76 54.59 -65.87 -50.18
CA THR A 76 55.75 -66.24 -51.02
C THR A 76 56.28 -67.62 -50.66
N ARG A 77 56.40 -67.95 -49.36
CA ARG A 77 56.77 -69.30 -48.91
C ARG A 77 55.84 -70.36 -49.49
N GLN A 78 54.52 -70.17 -49.34
CA GLN A 78 53.51 -71.12 -49.83
C GLN A 78 53.62 -71.36 -51.34
N HIS A 79 53.87 -70.30 -52.12
CA HIS A 79 54.08 -70.41 -53.56
C HIS A 79 55.30 -71.28 -53.92
N VAL A 80 56.41 -71.12 -53.21
CA VAL A 80 57.61 -71.93 -53.42
C VAL A 80 57.41 -73.37 -52.97
N GLU A 81 56.65 -73.61 -51.89
CA GLU A 81 56.26 -74.96 -51.46
C GLU A 81 55.41 -75.68 -52.53
N ILE A 82 54.55 -74.96 -53.26
CA ILE A 82 53.83 -75.51 -54.43
C ILE A 82 54.81 -75.90 -55.54
N ALA A 83 55.78 -75.04 -55.85
CA ALA A 83 56.80 -75.35 -56.86
C ALA A 83 57.69 -76.53 -56.44
N HIS A 84 57.99 -76.65 -55.15
CA HIS A 84 58.70 -77.79 -54.57
C HIS A 84 57.88 -79.09 -54.68
N GLY A 85 56.56 -79.04 -54.44
CA GLY A 85 55.66 -80.17 -54.66
C GLY A 85 55.62 -80.66 -56.12
N ILE A 86 55.82 -79.75 -57.09
CA ILE A 86 55.97 -80.13 -58.51
C ILE A 86 57.27 -80.91 -58.74
N LEU A 87 58.38 -80.50 -58.10
CA LEU A 87 59.65 -81.25 -58.13
C LEU A 87 59.46 -82.65 -57.52
N GLU A 88 58.79 -82.76 -56.37
CA GLU A 88 58.48 -84.04 -55.73
C GLU A 88 57.63 -84.96 -56.61
N SER A 89 56.60 -84.42 -57.26
CA SER A 89 55.74 -85.17 -58.18
C SER A 89 56.52 -85.71 -59.38
N ALA A 90 57.37 -84.87 -59.98
CA ALA A 90 58.21 -85.28 -61.11
C ALA A 90 59.26 -86.32 -60.69
N HIS A 91 59.91 -86.14 -59.54
CA HIS A 91 60.84 -87.13 -59.00
C HIS A 91 60.16 -88.46 -58.65
N ARG A 92 58.90 -88.45 -58.20
CA ARG A 92 58.14 -89.71 -58.01
C ARG A 92 57.95 -90.48 -59.31
N GLN A 93 57.74 -89.77 -60.43
CA GLN A 93 57.66 -90.39 -61.76
C GLN A 93 59.02 -90.91 -62.25
N GLU A 94 60.13 -90.28 -61.84
CA GLU A 94 61.49 -90.80 -62.04
C GLU A 94 61.72 -92.11 -61.26
N VAL A 95 61.47 -92.11 -59.95
CA VAL A 95 61.71 -93.28 -59.08
C VAL A 95 60.79 -94.45 -59.43
N SER A 96 59.57 -94.20 -59.93
CA SER A 96 58.68 -95.25 -60.41
C SER A 96 59.05 -95.80 -61.80
N GLY A 97 60.07 -95.23 -62.46
CA GLY A 97 60.51 -95.61 -63.82
C GLY A 97 59.58 -95.13 -64.94
N ALA A 98 58.60 -94.27 -64.65
CA ALA A 98 57.66 -93.73 -65.65
C ALA A 98 58.32 -92.68 -66.55
N LEU A 99 59.33 -91.97 -66.04
CA LEU A 99 60.16 -91.03 -66.77
C LEU A 99 61.64 -91.30 -66.47
N SER A 100 62.54 -91.03 -67.42
CA SER A 100 63.97 -90.93 -67.10
C SER A 100 64.22 -89.70 -66.22
N ARG A 101 65.36 -89.66 -65.53
CA ARG A 101 65.77 -88.49 -64.75
C ARG A 101 65.78 -87.22 -65.59
N GLU A 102 66.29 -87.28 -66.82
CA GLU A 102 66.31 -86.14 -67.75
C GLU A 102 64.89 -85.71 -68.14
N ALA A 103 63.98 -86.66 -68.38
CA ALA A 103 62.60 -86.37 -68.76
C ALA A 103 61.80 -85.78 -67.58
N ALA A 104 61.99 -86.31 -66.36
CA ALA A 104 61.37 -85.79 -65.14
C ALA A 104 61.88 -84.38 -64.80
N GLN A 105 63.19 -84.16 -64.91
CA GLN A 105 63.81 -82.84 -64.74
C GLN A 105 63.34 -81.85 -65.81
N ALA A 106 63.20 -82.27 -67.07
CA ALA A 106 62.67 -81.41 -68.14
C ALA A 106 61.21 -81.02 -67.89
N LEU A 107 60.36 -81.98 -67.50
CA LEU A 107 58.96 -81.74 -67.17
C LEU A 107 58.81 -80.75 -66.01
N ALA A 108 59.57 -80.93 -64.94
CA ALA A 108 59.51 -80.07 -63.77
C ALA A 108 59.98 -78.64 -64.09
N LYS A 109 61.09 -78.50 -64.85
CA LYS A 109 61.57 -77.20 -65.32
C LYS A 109 60.52 -76.49 -66.17
N GLN A 110 59.92 -77.19 -67.14
CA GLN A 110 58.91 -76.60 -68.03
C GLN A 110 57.67 -76.15 -67.25
N THR A 111 57.20 -76.98 -66.31
CA THR A 111 56.04 -76.66 -65.47
C THR A 111 56.31 -75.43 -64.61
N ILE A 112 57.42 -75.42 -63.86
CA ILE A 112 57.78 -74.32 -62.96
C ILE A 112 58.07 -73.02 -63.74
N LYS A 113 58.71 -73.11 -64.92
CA LYS A 113 59.00 -71.96 -65.79
C LYS A 113 57.74 -71.20 -66.21
N GLY A 114 56.60 -71.89 -66.36
CA GLY A 114 55.31 -71.32 -66.73
C GLY A 114 54.52 -70.68 -65.58
N LEU A 115 54.86 -70.99 -64.33
CA LEU A 115 54.09 -70.50 -63.17
C LEU A 115 54.29 -69.01 -62.94
N ARG A 116 53.19 -68.30 -62.74
CA ARG A 116 53.17 -66.89 -62.31
C ARG A 116 52.17 -66.70 -61.18
N TYR A 117 52.46 -65.79 -60.26
CA TYR A 117 51.53 -65.34 -59.24
C TYR A 117 51.66 -63.82 -59.02
N ASP A 118 50.67 -63.23 -58.36
CA ASP A 118 50.60 -61.77 -58.08
C ASP A 118 50.91 -60.91 -59.33
N GLY A 119 50.35 -61.32 -60.48
CA GLY A 119 50.43 -60.62 -61.77
C GLY A 119 51.72 -60.82 -62.57
N ALA A 120 52.89 -60.89 -61.93
CA ALA A 120 54.18 -60.96 -62.64
C ALA A 120 55.32 -61.73 -61.93
N GLU A 121 55.09 -62.24 -60.72
CA GLU A 121 56.12 -62.95 -59.97
C GLU A 121 56.39 -64.34 -60.56
N TYR A 122 57.63 -64.80 -60.41
CA TYR A 122 58.14 -65.95 -61.14
C TYR A 122 59.02 -66.85 -60.27
N PHE A 123 59.22 -68.08 -60.71
CA PHE A 123 60.06 -69.08 -60.04
C PHE A 123 61.35 -69.30 -60.83
N TRP A 124 62.47 -69.48 -60.13
CA TRP A 124 63.73 -69.92 -60.75
C TRP A 124 64.26 -71.17 -60.05
N ILE A 125 65.19 -71.84 -60.70
CA ILE A 125 65.90 -73.01 -60.16
C ILE A 125 67.39 -72.82 -60.39
N ASN A 126 68.19 -73.03 -59.34
CA ASN A 126 69.64 -73.19 -59.42
C ASN A 126 70.06 -74.51 -58.77
N ASP A 127 71.30 -74.97 -58.98
CA ASP A 127 71.83 -76.15 -58.29
C ASP A 127 72.60 -75.76 -57.01
N MET A 128 73.08 -76.78 -56.28
CA MET A 128 73.91 -76.61 -55.07
C MET A 128 75.34 -76.13 -55.35
N ARG A 129 75.73 -75.96 -56.62
CA ARG A 129 77.01 -75.43 -57.10
C ARG A 129 76.75 -74.12 -57.86
N PRO A 130 76.06 -73.18 -57.22
CA PRO A 130 75.21 -72.12 -57.82
C PRO A 130 75.14 -71.97 -59.37
N HIS A 131 74.95 -73.05 -60.14
CA HIS A 131 74.63 -72.96 -61.57
C HIS A 131 73.13 -72.74 -61.73
N VAL A 132 72.73 -71.82 -62.59
CA VAL A 132 71.31 -71.59 -62.86
C VAL A 132 70.80 -72.72 -63.74
N VAL A 133 69.80 -73.45 -63.24
CA VAL A 133 69.18 -74.58 -63.96
C VAL A 133 68.04 -74.09 -64.85
N MET A 134 67.30 -73.07 -64.39
CA MET A 134 66.20 -72.46 -65.12
C MET A 134 65.86 -71.08 -64.53
N HIS A 135 65.81 -70.04 -65.36
CA HIS A 135 65.31 -68.71 -64.99
C HIS A 135 64.36 -68.18 -66.09
N PRO A 136 63.09 -67.87 -65.77
CA PRO A 136 62.08 -67.59 -66.79
C PRO A 136 62.22 -66.21 -67.43
N THR A 137 62.78 -65.24 -66.71
CA THR A 137 62.90 -63.84 -67.15
C THR A 137 64.32 -63.45 -67.56
N LYS A 138 65.28 -64.35 -67.36
CA LYS A 138 66.70 -64.21 -67.75
C LYS A 138 67.23 -65.55 -68.27
N PRO A 139 66.65 -66.09 -69.36
CA PRO A 139 67.04 -67.40 -69.89
C PRO A 139 68.52 -67.45 -70.32
N GLU A 140 69.16 -66.31 -70.55
CA GLU A 140 70.60 -66.21 -70.81
C GLU A 140 71.47 -66.74 -69.65
N LEU A 141 70.93 -66.83 -68.43
CA LEU A 141 71.62 -67.43 -67.28
C LEU A 141 71.52 -68.95 -67.26
N ASP A 142 70.60 -69.57 -68.00
CA ASP A 142 70.36 -71.02 -67.96
C ASP A 142 71.66 -71.79 -68.34
N GLY A 143 72.13 -72.64 -67.43
CA GLY A 143 73.35 -73.43 -67.57
C GLY A 143 74.65 -72.72 -67.16
N GLN A 144 74.62 -71.43 -66.81
CA GLN A 144 75.81 -70.67 -66.41
C GLN A 144 76.10 -70.78 -64.91
N ASP A 145 77.38 -70.67 -64.55
CA ASP A 145 77.80 -70.47 -63.16
C ASP A 145 77.42 -69.07 -62.69
N ALA A 146 76.53 -68.98 -61.70
CA ALA A 146 76.10 -67.73 -61.11
C ALA A 146 76.77 -67.42 -59.77
N SER A 147 77.82 -68.15 -59.40
CA SER A 147 78.58 -67.93 -58.16
C SER A 147 79.16 -66.53 -58.04
N SER A 148 79.50 -65.86 -59.14
CA SER A 148 80.07 -64.51 -59.15
C SER A 148 79.04 -63.39 -59.31
N ILE A 149 77.76 -63.72 -59.52
CA ILE A 149 76.70 -62.70 -59.69
C ILE A 149 76.41 -62.06 -58.34
N LYS A 150 76.72 -60.77 -58.25
CA LYS A 150 76.48 -59.95 -57.06
C LYS A 150 75.36 -58.95 -57.31
N ASP A 151 74.61 -58.64 -56.27
CA ASP A 151 73.73 -57.47 -56.27
C ASP A 151 74.55 -56.16 -56.09
N PRO A 152 73.95 -54.97 -56.24
CA PRO A 152 74.65 -53.69 -56.04
C PRO A 152 75.30 -53.51 -54.67
N ASP A 153 74.79 -54.18 -53.63
CA ASP A 153 75.33 -54.16 -52.27
C ASP A 153 76.51 -55.15 -52.10
N GLY A 154 76.86 -55.90 -53.15
CA GLY A 154 77.98 -56.82 -53.20
C GLY A 154 77.68 -58.24 -52.72
N LEU A 155 76.42 -58.56 -52.41
CA LEU A 155 75.98 -59.89 -51.99
C LEU A 155 76.01 -60.85 -53.18
N ALA A 156 76.75 -61.95 -53.07
CA ALA A 156 76.72 -63.02 -54.07
C ALA A 156 75.40 -63.80 -53.99
N VAL A 157 74.42 -63.39 -54.81
CA VAL A 157 73.00 -63.75 -54.67
C VAL A 157 72.77 -65.26 -54.68
N PHE A 158 73.28 -65.97 -55.69
CA PHE A 158 73.09 -67.41 -55.82
C PHE A 158 73.90 -68.20 -54.79
N GLN A 159 75.06 -67.68 -54.35
CA GLN A 159 75.78 -68.26 -53.21
C GLN A 159 74.99 -68.13 -51.92
N ALA A 160 74.32 -67.00 -51.70
CA ALA A 160 73.47 -66.78 -50.53
C ALA A 160 72.27 -67.73 -50.52
N PHE A 161 71.62 -68.00 -51.66
CA PHE A 161 70.56 -69.00 -51.76
C PHE A 161 71.05 -70.40 -51.36
N VAL A 162 72.19 -70.81 -51.93
CA VAL A 162 72.78 -72.12 -51.64
C VAL A 162 73.24 -72.20 -50.18
N ALA A 163 73.83 -71.14 -49.63
CA ALA A 163 74.25 -71.09 -48.23
C ALA A 163 73.05 -71.22 -47.27
N THR A 164 71.95 -70.52 -47.56
CA THR A 164 70.70 -70.62 -46.79
C THR A 164 70.13 -72.02 -46.82
N VAL A 165 70.03 -72.62 -48.01
CA VAL A 165 69.54 -74.00 -48.15
C VAL A 165 70.49 -75.01 -47.50
N ARG A 166 71.82 -74.84 -47.59
CA ARG A 166 72.79 -75.73 -46.91
C ARG A 166 72.67 -75.66 -45.39
N LYS A 167 72.38 -74.47 -44.84
CA LYS A 167 72.28 -74.26 -43.39
C LYS A 167 70.97 -74.80 -42.80
N GLN A 168 69.85 -74.65 -43.50
CA GLN A 168 68.52 -74.86 -42.92
C GLN A 168 67.54 -75.63 -43.84
N GLY A 169 67.97 -76.06 -45.02
CA GLY A 169 67.14 -76.69 -46.05
C GLY A 169 66.25 -75.73 -46.84
N ARG A 170 65.85 -74.62 -46.22
CA ARG A 170 64.99 -73.57 -46.78
C ARG A 170 65.15 -72.26 -46.01
N GLY A 171 64.76 -71.14 -46.59
CA GLY A 171 64.76 -69.86 -45.88
C GLY A 171 64.55 -68.66 -46.79
N PHE A 172 64.39 -67.49 -46.17
CA PHE A 172 64.34 -66.22 -46.89
C PHE A 172 65.73 -65.64 -47.09
N VAL A 173 65.94 -65.02 -48.26
CA VAL A 173 67.13 -64.26 -48.61
C VAL A 173 66.69 -62.91 -49.15
N GLU A 174 67.25 -61.86 -48.59
CA GLU A 174 67.01 -60.47 -48.96
C GLU A 174 68.19 -60.00 -49.81
N TYR A 175 67.90 -59.42 -50.97
CA TYR A 175 68.88 -59.00 -51.96
C TYR A 175 68.23 -58.02 -52.95
N GLN A 176 69.02 -57.38 -53.79
CA GLN A 176 68.48 -56.53 -54.84
C GLN A 176 68.44 -57.25 -56.20
N TRP A 177 67.27 -57.22 -56.83
CA TRP A 177 67.08 -57.80 -58.16
C TRP A 177 66.15 -56.94 -59.03
N PRO A 178 66.44 -56.81 -60.33
CA PRO A 178 65.55 -56.10 -61.23
C PRO A 178 64.18 -56.78 -61.40
N ARG A 179 63.13 -55.97 -61.55
CA ARG A 179 61.79 -56.46 -61.93
C ARG A 179 61.80 -56.97 -63.39
N PRO A 180 60.93 -57.92 -63.76
CA PRO A 180 60.79 -58.32 -65.16
C PRO A 180 60.51 -57.10 -66.06
N GLY A 181 61.33 -56.89 -67.10
CA GLY A 181 61.20 -55.74 -68.01
C GLY A 181 61.89 -54.44 -67.57
N SER A 182 62.62 -54.43 -66.45
CA SER A 182 63.45 -53.30 -66.01
C SER A 182 64.86 -53.76 -65.66
N ASP A 183 65.87 -52.93 -65.89
CA ASP A 183 67.26 -53.23 -65.46
C ASP A 183 67.63 -52.63 -64.11
N LYS A 184 66.72 -51.86 -63.48
CA LYS A 184 66.96 -51.22 -62.19
C LYS A 184 66.80 -52.24 -61.06
N PRO A 185 67.86 -52.55 -60.28
CA PRO A 185 67.74 -53.39 -59.11
C PRO A 185 66.83 -52.74 -58.06
N VAL A 186 65.96 -53.53 -57.45
CA VAL A 186 65.11 -53.12 -56.34
C VAL A 186 65.14 -54.19 -55.26
N ASP A 187 64.87 -53.80 -54.02
CA ASP A 187 64.86 -54.72 -52.88
C ASP A 187 63.86 -55.85 -53.12
N LYS A 188 64.35 -57.08 -53.03
CA LYS A 188 63.60 -58.32 -53.22
C LYS A 188 63.86 -59.24 -52.05
N VAL A 189 62.79 -59.79 -51.49
CA VAL A 189 62.85 -60.87 -50.51
C VAL A 189 62.36 -62.12 -51.20
N SER A 190 63.24 -63.11 -51.30
CA SER A 190 62.87 -64.40 -51.86
C SER A 190 62.94 -65.51 -50.84
N TYR A 191 62.01 -66.45 -50.94
CA TYR A 191 62.10 -67.72 -50.25
C TYR A 191 62.74 -68.74 -51.18
N VAL A 192 63.72 -69.49 -50.66
CA VAL A 192 64.40 -70.57 -51.37
C VAL A 192 64.27 -71.86 -50.60
N GLN A 193 64.10 -72.96 -51.33
CA GLN A 193 63.97 -74.30 -50.76
C GLN A 193 64.79 -75.31 -51.57
N GLY A 194 65.57 -76.11 -50.86
CA GLY A 194 66.35 -77.20 -51.45
C GLY A 194 65.49 -78.40 -51.83
N PHE A 195 65.85 -79.01 -52.95
CA PHE A 195 65.36 -80.29 -53.41
C PHE A 195 66.55 -81.24 -53.57
N GLU A 196 66.84 -81.99 -52.51
CA GLU A 196 68.03 -82.85 -52.37
C GLU A 196 68.20 -83.89 -53.49
N PRO A 197 67.17 -84.60 -53.99
CA PRO A 197 67.36 -85.67 -54.99
C PRO A 197 68.05 -85.22 -56.28
N TRP A 198 67.82 -83.97 -56.68
CA TRP A 198 68.46 -83.36 -57.86
C TRP A 198 69.55 -82.36 -57.50
N GLY A 199 69.76 -82.08 -56.22
CA GLY A 199 70.64 -81.00 -55.77
C GLY A 199 70.18 -79.64 -56.30
N TRP A 200 68.87 -79.43 -56.43
CA TRP A 200 68.29 -78.18 -56.94
C TRP A 200 67.82 -77.29 -55.79
N VAL A 201 67.73 -76.00 -56.04
CA VAL A 201 67.19 -74.97 -55.18
C VAL A 201 66.14 -74.25 -56.00
N VAL A 202 64.89 -74.32 -55.57
CA VAL A 202 63.79 -73.57 -56.17
C VAL A 202 63.53 -72.33 -55.33
N GLY A 203 63.34 -71.20 -55.99
CA GLY A 203 63.09 -69.93 -55.32
C GLY A 203 62.03 -69.10 -56.02
N SER A 204 61.37 -68.26 -55.23
CA SER A 204 60.55 -67.16 -55.70
C SER A 204 60.56 -66.05 -54.66
N GLY A 205 60.23 -64.82 -55.07
CA GLY A 205 60.29 -63.68 -54.19
C GLY A 205 59.44 -62.53 -54.63
N ILE A 206 59.24 -61.61 -53.70
CA ILE A 206 58.44 -60.40 -53.86
C ILE A 206 59.34 -59.17 -53.76
N TYR A 207 59.01 -58.15 -54.54
CA TYR A 207 59.69 -56.87 -54.46
C TYR A 207 59.11 -56.02 -53.33
N VAL A 208 59.98 -55.44 -52.50
CA VAL A 208 59.64 -54.64 -51.31
C VAL A 208 59.56 -53.16 -51.62
N SER A 209 60.11 -52.73 -52.76
CA SER A 209 60.03 -51.36 -53.24
C SER A 209 58.58 -51.02 -53.63
N ASP A 210 57.87 -50.35 -52.72
CA ASP A 210 56.65 -49.51 -52.87
C ASP A 210 55.97 -49.24 -51.51
N LEU A 211 56.38 -49.95 -50.44
CA LEU A 211 55.77 -49.82 -49.11
C LEU A 211 55.96 -48.42 -48.49
N GLN A 212 57.13 -47.81 -48.63
CA GLN A 212 57.40 -46.49 -48.04
C GLN A 212 56.57 -45.36 -48.69
N GLN A 213 56.29 -45.45 -50.00
CA GLN A 213 55.52 -44.42 -50.70
C GLN A 213 54.03 -44.52 -50.38
N ALA A 214 53.50 -45.75 -50.28
CA ALA A 214 52.15 -46.00 -49.80
C ALA A 214 51.93 -45.47 -48.37
N ILE A 215 52.89 -45.72 -47.47
CA ILE A 215 52.84 -45.20 -46.09
C ILE A 215 52.86 -43.66 -46.07
N ARG A 216 53.71 -42.99 -46.85
CA ARG A 216 53.76 -41.51 -46.90
C ARG A 216 52.46 -40.89 -47.40
N HIS A 217 51.86 -41.44 -48.45
CA HIS A 217 50.57 -40.95 -48.96
C HIS A 217 49.44 -41.16 -47.96
N GLN A 218 49.44 -42.30 -47.26
CA GLN A 218 48.50 -42.60 -46.19
C GLN A 218 48.64 -41.63 -45.00
N LEU A 219 49.87 -41.37 -44.56
CA LEU A 219 50.15 -40.41 -43.48
C LEU A 219 49.76 -38.98 -43.87
N ALA A 220 50.00 -38.55 -45.12
CA ALA A 220 49.64 -37.21 -45.59
C ALA A 220 48.12 -36.97 -45.59
N TRP A 221 47.34 -37.92 -46.12
CA TRP A 221 45.87 -37.83 -46.08
C TRP A 221 45.31 -37.87 -44.66
N MET A 222 45.85 -38.73 -43.81
CA MET A 222 45.47 -38.81 -42.41
C MET A 222 45.76 -37.50 -41.68
N GLY A 223 46.95 -36.93 -41.90
CA GLY A 223 47.32 -35.62 -41.36
C GLY A 223 46.37 -34.51 -41.82
N ALA A 224 46.00 -34.49 -43.10
CA ALA A 224 45.07 -33.50 -43.65
C ALA A 224 43.67 -33.59 -43.03
N ILE A 225 43.13 -34.81 -42.83
CA ILE A 225 41.83 -35.03 -42.19
C ILE A 225 41.87 -34.57 -40.73
N VAL A 226 42.91 -34.96 -39.98
CA VAL A 226 43.08 -34.56 -38.57
C VAL A 226 43.18 -33.05 -38.44
N ILE A 227 44.02 -32.39 -39.25
CA ILE A 227 44.17 -30.93 -39.21
C ILE A 227 42.84 -30.25 -39.56
N SER A 228 42.14 -30.70 -40.60
CA SER A 228 40.85 -30.11 -41.00
C SER A 228 39.77 -30.27 -39.92
N ALA A 229 39.71 -31.45 -39.27
CA ALA A 229 38.81 -31.70 -38.15
C ALA A 229 39.13 -30.81 -36.94
N LEU A 230 40.42 -30.67 -36.59
CA LEU A 230 40.86 -29.80 -35.50
C LEU A 230 40.56 -28.33 -35.78
N LEU A 231 40.74 -27.85 -37.01
CA LEU A 231 40.41 -26.48 -37.40
C LEU A 231 38.90 -26.22 -37.32
N LEU A 232 38.06 -27.15 -37.80
CA LEU A 232 36.61 -27.04 -37.69
C LEU A 232 36.14 -27.07 -36.23
N ALA A 233 36.65 -28.01 -35.44
CA ALA A 233 36.31 -28.14 -34.03
C ALA A 233 36.78 -26.90 -33.22
N GLY A 234 37.98 -26.39 -33.51
CA GLY A 234 38.50 -25.15 -32.96
C GLY A 234 37.64 -23.93 -33.34
N TYR A 235 37.19 -23.84 -34.59
CA TYR A 235 36.28 -22.79 -35.04
C TYR A 235 34.93 -22.83 -34.29
N LEU A 236 34.34 -24.02 -34.15
CA LEU A 236 33.08 -24.20 -33.43
C LEU A 236 33.24 -23.90 -31.93
N PHE A 237 34.34 -24.34 -31.32
CA PHE A 237 34.65 -24.07 -29.92
C PHE A 237 34.85 -22.58 -29.64
N LEU A 238 35.65 -21.86 -30.45
CA LEU A 238 35.83 -20.41 -30.30
C LEU A 238 34.53 -19.64 -30.52
N SER A 239 33.69 -20.06 -31.48
CA SER A 239 32.38 -19.46 -31.72
C SER A 239 31.46 -19.60 -30.50
N PHE A 240 31.45 -20.78 -29.86
CA PHE A 240 30.73 -21.02 -28.62
C PHE A 240 31.28 -20.19 -27.45
N TYR A 241 32.61 -20.17 -27.29
CA TYR A 241 33.29 -19.40 -26.24
C TYR A 241 32.93 -17.90 -26.31
N ARG A 242 33.00 -17.30 -27.50
CA ARG A 242 32.66 -15.89 -27.74
C ARG A 242 31.20 -15.56 -27.36
N VAL A 243 30.25 -16.45 -27.67
CA VAL A 243 28.84 -16.26 -27.30
C VAL A 243 28.65 -16.30 -25.78
N MET A 244 29.31 -17.26 -25.10
CA MET A 244 29.22 -17.40 -23.65
C MET A 244 29.91 -16.26 -22.91
N GLU A 245 31.11 -15.86 -23.33
CA GLU A 245 31.89 -14.77 -22.73
C GLU A 245 31.17 -13.43 -22.84
N GLY A 246 30.70 -13.07 -24.04
CA GLY A 246 29.93 -11.83 -24.24
C GLY A 246 28.66 -11.83 -23.40
N GLY A 247 27.99 -12.97 -23.31
CA GLY A 247 26.76 -13.07 -22.55
C GLY A 247 26.92 -12.96 -21.04
N LEU A 248 27.90 -13.68 -20.46
CA LEU A 248 28.18 -13.60 -19.03
C LEU A 248 28.69 -12.22 -18.61
N ASN A 249 29.47 -11.55 -19.47
CA ASN A 249 29.91 -10.18 -19.22
C ASN A 249 28.74 -9.20 -19.19
N GLU A 250 27.75 -9.37 -20.05
CA GLU A 250 26.56 -8.52 -20.09
C GLU A 250 25.67 -8.75 -18.86
N THR A 251 25.44 -10.01 -18.48
CA THR A 251 24.76 -10.34 -17.21
C THR A 251 25.48 -9.72 -16.01
N ARG A 252 26.82 -9.82 -15.95
CA ARG A 252 27.64 -9.20 -14.90
C ARG A 252 27.50 -7.68 -14.87
N ARG A 253 27.41 -7.03 -16.04
CA ARG A 253 27.20 -5.57 -16.15
C ARG A 253 25.88 -5.16 -15.51
N HIS A 254 24.79 -5.86 -15.83
CA HIS A 254 23.47 -5.58 -15.26
C HIS A 254 23.41 -5.86 -13.74
N LEU A 255 23.99 -6.97 -13.27
CA LEU A 255 24.05 -7.24 -11.83
C LEU A 255 24.82 -6.15 -11.07
N ARG A 256 25.97 -5.71 -11.61
CA ARG A 256 26.75 -4.61 -11.01
C ARG A 256 25.98 -3.30 -10.99
N ALA A 257 25.29 -2.96 -12.07
CA ALA A 257 24.43 -1.78 -12.14
C ALA A 257 23.36 -1.83 -11.04
N MET A 258 22.63 -2.95 -10.93
CA MET A 258 21.59 -3.13 -9.90
C MET A 258 22.15 -3.05 -8.47
N THR A 259 23.30 -3.66 -8.19
CA THR A 259 23.94 -3.56 -6.86
C THR A 259 24.43 -2.16 -6.52
N ALA A 260 24.78 -1.35 -7.54
CA ALA A 260 25.17 0.05 -7.37
C ALA A 260 23.95 1.00 -7.31
N GLY A 261 22.73 0.46 -7.33
CA GLY A 261 21.49 1.24 -7.35
C GLY A 261 21.11 1.76 -8.74
N ASP A 262 21.86 1.45 -9.79
CA ASP A 262 21.49 1.84 -11.14
C ASP A 262 20.44 0.90 -11.73
N LEU A 263 19.18 1.33 -11.65
CA LEU A 263 18.04 0.65 -12.26
C LEU A 263 17.65 1.27 -13.60
N THR A 264 18.48 2.08 -14.26
CA THR A 264 18.14 2.73 -15.54
C THR A 264 18.21 1.78 -16.74
N THR A 265 19.07 0.77 -16.69
CA THR A 265 19.32 -0.15 -17.82
C THR A 265 18.21 -1.18 -18.01
N SER A 266 17.91 -1.64 -19.23
CA SER A 266 16.99 -2.78 -19.43
C SER A 266 17.76 -4.01 -19.89
N PRO A 267 17.85 -5.09 -19.09
CA PRO A 267 18.47 -6.34 -19.53
C PRO A 267 17.72 -6.90 -20.73
N SER A 268 18.38 -6.98 -21.88
CA SER A 268 17.80 -7.50 -23.12
C SER A 268 18.45 -8.84 -23.48
N PRO A 269 17.68 -9.92 -23.61
CA PRO A 269 18.22 -11.24 -23.93
C PRO A 269 18.69 -11.33 -25.38
N TRP A 270 19.89 -11.88 -25.60
CA TRP A 270 20.48 -12.06 -26.94
C TRP A 270 20.45 -13.53 -27.39
N GLY A 271 19.29 -14.20 -27.37
CA GLY A 271 19.22 -15.58 -27.86
C GLY A 271 18.06 -16.40 -27.31
N ARG A 272 18.21 -17.73 -27.37
CA ARG A 272 17.21 -18.71 -26.88
C ARG A 272 17.80 -19.77 -25.95
N ASP A 273 19.03 -19.58 -25.50
CA ASP A 273 19.72 -20.49 -24.61
C ASP A 273 19.47 -20.15 -23.13
N GLU A 274 20.08 -20.94 -22.24
CA GLU A 274 19.98 -20.78 -20.80
C GLU A 274 20.51 -19.41 -20.32
N ALA A 275 21.50 -18.82 -21.01
CA ALA A 275 22.00 -17.47 -20.71
C ALA A 275 20.97 -16.38 -21.09
N ALA A 276 20.27 -16.54 -22.21
CA ALA A 276 19.15 -15.67 -22.56
C ALA A 276 17.98 -15.78 -21.56
N ARG A 277 17.71 -16.98 -21.03
CA ARG A 277 16.71 -17.16 -19.96
C ARG A 277 17.09 -16.44 -18.67
N LEU A 278 18.35 -16.55 -18.25
CA LEU A 278 18.86 -15.80 -17.09
C LEU A 278 18.69 -14.27 -17.26
N MET A 279 18.87 -13.76 -18.48
CA MET A 279 18.63 -12.35 -18.79
C MET A 279 17.17 -11.93 -18.67
N PHE A 280 16.23 -12.81 -19.04
CA PHE A 280 14.81 -12.59 -18.79
C PHE A 280 14.52 -12.48 -17.29
N ASP A 281 15.02 -13.44 -16.49
CA ASP A 281 14.84 -13.44 -15.03
C ASP A 281 15.45 -12.18 -14.39
N LEU A 282 16.61 -11.72 -14.87
CA LEU A 282 17.25 -10.47 -14.44
C LEU A 282 16.40 -9.23 -14.77
N ARG A 283 15.82 -9.19 -15.97
CA ARG A 283 14.94 -8.10 -16.39
C ARG A 283 13.70 -8.01 -15.51
N ASP A 284 13.10 -9.16 -15.20
CA ASP A 284 11.89 -9.23 -14.39
C ASP A 284 12.20 -8.85 -12.93
N MET A 285 13.33 -9.32 -12.37
CA MET A 285 13.84 -8.89 -11.07
C MET A 285 14.09 -7.38 -11.02
N GLN A 286 14.71 -6.81 -12.06
CA GLN A 286 14.95 -5.37 -12.15
C GLN A 286 13.63 -4.58 -12.24
N HIS A 287 12.64 -5.09 -12.97
CA HIS A 287 11.33 -4.48 -13.03
C HIS A 287 10.63 -4.48 -11.66
N SER A 288 10.64 -5.59 -10.93
CA SER A 288 10.07 -5.66 -9.57
C SER A 288 10.77 -4.70 -8.60
N LEU A 289 12.10 -4.57 -8.68
CA LEU A 289 12.85 -3.59 -7.86
C LEU A 289 12.47 -2.15 -8.21
N ARG A 290 12.32 -1.80 -9.49
CA ARG A 290 11.84 -0.47 -9.90
C ARG A 290 10.47 -0.15 -9.32
N GLN A 291 9.53 -1.09 -9.41
CA GLN A 291 8.18 -0.91 -8.88
C GLN A 291 8.20 -0.73 -7.35
N MET A 292 9.02 -1.51 -6.65
CA MET A 292 9.20 -1.35 -5.20
C MET A 292 9.75 0.03 -4.84
N VAL A 293 10.79 0.50 -5.53
CA VAL A 293 11.36 1.85 -5.32
C VAL A 293 10.32 2.94 -5.59
N LEU A 294 9.55 2.83 -6.68
CA LEU A 294 8.49 3.79 -7.01
C LEU A 294 7.38 3.83 -5.95
N ASN A 295 6.91 2.66 -5.49
CA ASN A 295 5.89 2.57 -4.46
C ASN A 295 6.40 3.17 -3.14
N VAL A 296 7.64 2.87 -2.74
CA VAL A 296 8.22 3.45 -1.52
C VAL A 296 8.37 4.97 -1.63
N ARG A 297 8.83 5.49 -2.78
CA ARG A 297 8.90 6.95 -3.03
C ARG A 297 7.52 7.59 -2.92
N ARG A 298 6.50 7.00 -3.56
CA ARG A 298 5.11 7.50 -3.53
C ARG A 298 4.55 7.50 -2.11
N SER A 299 4.60 6.37 -1.42
CA SER A 299 4.10 6.25 -0.05
C SER A 299 4.83 7.18 0.92
N SER A 300 6.14 7.40 0.74
CA SER A 300 6.88 8.35 1.56
C SER A 300 6.40 9.79 1.34
N THR A 301 6.17 10.20 0.09
CA THR A 301 5.59 11.53 -0.22
C THR A 301 4.19 11.70 0.35
N GLU A 302 3.35 10.67 0.26
CA GLU A 302 2.01 10.66 0.87
C GLU A 302 2.08 10.80 2.39
N ILE A 303 2.97 10.05 3.06
CA ILE A 303 3.16 10.16 4.52
C ILE A 303 3.64 11.56 4.91
N VAL A 304 4.56 12.16 4.15
CA VAL A 304 5.00 13.55 4.39
C VAL A 304 3.82 14.52 4.31
N HIS A 305 2.97 14.38 3.29
CA HIS A 305 1.80 15.24 3.12
C HIS A 305 0.78 15.05 4.25
N SER A 306 0.37 13.81 4.54
CA SER A 306 -0.58 13.51 5.62
C SER A 306 -0.04 13.92 6.99
N SER A 307 1.26 13.75 7.25
CA SER A 307 1.87 14.21 8.50
C SER A 307 1.83 15.74 8.62
N SER A 308 2.00 16.46 7.52
CA SER A 308 1.85 17.92 7.50
C SER A 308 0.41 18.35 7.77
N GLU A 309 -0.59 17.63 7.25
CA GLU A 309 -2.01 17.89 7.54
C GLU A 309 -2.32 17.61 9.02
N VAL A 310 -1.81 16.51 9.58
CA VAL A 310 -1.98 16.20 11.02
C VAL A 310 -1.33 17.27 11.89
N ALA A 311 -0.12 17.74 11.55
CA ALA A 311 0.55 18.81 12.28
C ALA A 311 -0.25 20.13 12.23
N SER A 312 -0.80 20.48 11.05
CA SER A 312 -1.67 21.64 10.92
C SER A 312 -2.97 21.49 11.73
N GLY A 313 -3.56 20.30 11.74
CA GLY A 313 -4.75 20.00 12.55
C GLY A 313 -4.47 20.07 14.05
N ALA A 314 -3.28 19.64 14.48
CA ALA A 314 -2.85 19.77 15.87
C ALA A 314 -2.70 21.25 16.28
N LEU A 315 -2.16 22.11 15.41
CA LEU A 315 -2.08 23.55 15.66
C LEU A 315 -3.46 24.22 15.79
N ASP A 316 -4.41 23.86 14.91
CA ASP A 316 -5.80 24.34 15.04
C ASP A 316 -6.45 23.88 16.35
N LEU A 317 -6.23 22.62 16.73
CA LEU A 317 -6.71 22.09 18.01
C LEU A 317 -6.04 22.80 19.20
N SER A 318 -4.76 23.18 19.10
CA SER A 318 -4.06 24.01 20.10
C SER A 318 -4.80 25.32 20.33
N ALA A 319 -5.04 26.08 19.25
CA ALA A 319 -5.71 27.37 19.33
C ALA A 319 -7.11 27.27 19.94
N ARG A 320 -7.86 26.22 19.58
CA ARG A 320 -9.19 25.95 20.16
C ARG A 320 -9.11 25.54 21.63
N THR A 321 -8.06 24.83 22.04
CA THR A 321 -7.82 24.42 23.43
C THR A 321 -7.45 25.63 24.29
N GLU A 322 -6.60 26.52 23.79
CA GLU A 322 -6.28 27.81 24.43
C GLU A 322 -7.53 28.69 24.58
N GLN A 323 -8.36 28.78 23.53
CA GLN A 323 -9.62 29.51 23.61
C GLN A 323 -10.60 28.87 24.60
N ALA A 324 -10.65 27.54 24.67
CA ALA A 324 -11.46 26.83 25.67
C ALA A 324 -10.98 27.11 27.09
N ALA A 325 -9.66 27.14 27.32
CA ALA A 325 -9.08 27.49 28.62
C ALA A 325 -9.48 28.92 29.03
N ALA A 326 -9.36 29.90 28.14
CA ALA A 326 -9.79 31.28 28.42
C ALA A 326 -11.29 31.39 28.76
N ASN A 327 -12.14 30.69 28.01
CA ASN A 327 -13.58 30.65 28.29
C ASN A 327 -13.91 29.96 29.63
N LEU A 328 -13.12 28.95 30.03
CA LEU A 328 -13.26 28.27 31.32
C LEU A 328 -12.83 29.18 32.47
N GLU A 329 -11.78 29.99 32.32
CA GLU A 329 -11.38 31.00 33.30
C GLU A 329 -12.50 32.04 33.51
N GLU A 330 -13.09 32.56 32.43
CA GLU A 330 -14.22 33.50 32.52
C GLU A 330 -15.45 32.85 33.17
N SER A 331 -15.72 31.59 32.83
CA SER A 331 -16.80 30.81 33.44
C SER A 331 -16.57 30.60 34.93
N ALA A 332 -15.35 30.26 35.35
CA ALA A 332 -14.99 30.08 36.75
C ALA A 332 -15.16 31.39 37.55
N ALA A 333 -14.70 32.52 37.01
CA ALA A 333 -14.89 33.84 37.63
C ALA A 333 -16.38 34.20 37.75
N SER A 334 -17.17 33.91 36.71
CA SER A 334 -18.62 34.12 36.73
C SER A 334 -19.30 33.23 37.79
N MET A 335 -18.83 32.00 37.96
CA MET A 335 -19.34 31.07 38.96
C MET A 335 -19.02 31.51 40.40
N GLU A 336 -17.84 32.07 40.65
CA GLU A 336 -17.50 32.68 41.94
C GLU A 336 -18.42 33.86 42.25
N GLN A 337 -18.66 34.73 41.26
CA GLN A 337 -19.57 35.88 41.40
C GLN A 337 -21.02 35.44 41.65
N ILE A 338 -21.51 34.41 40.94
CA ILE A 338 -22.84 33.84 41.16
C ILE A 338 -22.92 33.24 42.57
N THR A 339 -21.93 32.47 43.00
CA THR A 339 -21.88 31.89 44.34
C THR A 339 -21.97 32.96 45.43
N ALA A 340 -21.21 34.04 45.28
CA ALA A 340 -21.24 35.17 46.21
C ALA A 340 -22.62 35.87 46.22
N THR A 341 -23.22 36.06 45.05
CA THR A 341 -24.53 36.72 44.91
C THR A 341 -25.64 35.87 45.52
N VAL A 342 -25.67 34.56 45.24
CA VAL A 342 -26.66 33.62 45.80
C VAL A 342 -26.55 33.56 47.32
N LYS A 343 -25.33 33.50 47.86
CA LYS A 343 -25.10 33.55 49.31
C LYS A 343 -25.62 34.85 49.93
N ASN A 344 -25.31 36.00 49.32
CA ASN A 344 -25.77 37.30 49.79
C ASN A 344 -27.31 37.41 49.75
N SER A 345 -27.94 36.87 48.70
CA SER A 345 -29.40 36.81 48.59
C SER A 345 -30.04 35.97 49.70
N ALA A 346 -29.44 34.81 50.04
CA ALA A 346 -29.90 33.98 51.15
C ALA A 346 -29.79 34.71 52.49
N ASP A 347 -28.64 35.33 52.76
CA ASP A 347 -28.39 36.08 54.00
C ASP A 347 -29.35 37.28 54.13
N ARG A 348 -29.54 38.06 53.05
CA ARG A 348 -30.47 39.19 53.02
C ARG A 348 -31.92 38.78 53.15
N ALA A 349 -32.33 37.66 52.55
CA ALA A 349 -33.68 37.14 52.70
C ALA A 349 -33.95 36.74 54.16
N SER A 350 -32.96 36.10 54.82
CA SER A 350 -33.03 35.74 56.23
C SER A 350 -33.11 36.97 57.15
N GLU A 351 -32.29 38.00 56.90
CA GLU A 351 -32.33 39.26 57.65
C GLU A 351 -33.68 39.97 57.47
N ALA A 352 -34.17 40.09 56.24
CA ALA A 352 -35.47 40.70 55.95
C ALA A 352 -36.62 39.91 56.60
N ALA A 353 -36.53 38.59 56.70
CA ALA A 353 -37.54 37.77 57.37
C ALA A 353 -37.57 38.05 58.87
N ALA A 354 -36.40 38.22 59.50
CA ALA A 354 -36.31 38.64 60.90
C ALA A 354 -36.91 40.03 61.14
N VAL A 355 -36.68 40.99 60.23
CA VAL A 355 -37.31 42.33 60.30
C VAL A 355 -38.83 42.24 60.16
N ALA A 356 -39.34 41.44 59.22
CA ALA A 356 -40.78 41.22 59.05
C ALA A 356 -41.42 40.60 60.30
N ALA A 357 -40.74 39.63 60.93
CA ALA A 357 -41.17 39.04 62.20
C ALA A 357 -41.20 40.08 63.34
N GLY A 358 -40.19 40.96 63.41
CA GLY A 358 -40.16 42.08 64.35
C GLY A 358 -41.32 43.07 64.14
N ASN A 359 -41.61 43.45 62.90
CA ASN A 359 -42.74 44.32 62.57
C ASN A 359 -44.08 43.69 62.96
N SER A 360 -44.23 42.38 62.75
CA SER A 360 -45.42 41.63 63.18
C SER A 360 -45.61 41.66 64.69
N ALA A 361 -44.53 41.50 65.46
CA ALA A 361 -44.57 41.61 66.92
C ALA A 361 -45.00 43.02 67.38
N VAL A 362 -44.41 44.07 66.81
CA VAL A 362 -44.76 45.47 67.14
C VAL A 362 -46.21 45.78 66.79
N ALA A 363 -46.71 45.30 65.63
CA ALA A 363 -48.10 45.48 65.23
C ALA A 363 -49.07 44.71 66.16
N THR A 364 -48.68 43.52 66.61
CA THR A 364 -49.45 42.73 67.58
C THR A 364 -49.58 43.46 68.92
N ASP A 365 -48.48 44.02 69.42
CA ASP A 365 -48.47 44.84 70.65
C ASP A 365 -49.31 46.11 70.46
N GLY A 366 -49.18 46.78 69.31
CA GLY A 366 -50.01 47.93 68.95
C GLY A 366 -51.50 47.60 68.93
N GLY A 367 -51.89 46.47 68.35
CA GLY A 367 -53.25 45.96 68.38
C GLY A 367 -53.76 45.69 69.79
N GLN A 368 -52.90 45.19 70.68
CA GLN A 368 -53.25 45.00 72.10
C GLN A 368 -53.50 46.32 72.82
N ILE A 369 -52.66 47.33 72.58
CA ILE A 369 -52.87 48.68 73.12
C ILE A 369 -54.20 49.25 72.63
N MET A 370 -54.53 49.11 71.34
CA MET A 370 -55.81 49.58 70.79
C MET A 370 -57.00 48.89 71.48
N ARG A 371 -56.92 47.56 71.74
CA ARG A 371 -57.96 46.84 72.51
C ARG A 371 -58.13 47.40 73.91
N THR A 372 -57.04 47.74 74.61
CA THR A 372 -57.09 48.37 75.93
C THR A 372 -57.71 49.78 75.88
N VAL A 373 -57.43 50.56 74.83
CA VAL A 373 -58.03 51.89 74.63
C VAL A 373 -59.53 51.77 74.38
N VAL A 374 -59.99 50.82 73.54
CA VAL A 374 -61.43 50.55 73.34
C VAL A 374 -62.11 50.20 74.66
N GLN A 375 -61.50 49.33 75.47
CA GLN A 375 -62.04 48.97 76.79
C GLN A 375 -62.13 50.18 77.73
N THR A 376 -61.15 51.09 77.67
CA THR A 376 -61.15 52.33 78.47
C THR A 376 -62.25 53.28 78.00
N MET A 377 -62.43 53.45 76.69
CA MET A 377 -63.51 54.27 76.10
C MET A 377 -64.90 53.72 76.48
N ASP A 378 -65.07 52.39 76.50
CA ASP A 378 -66.31 51.78 76.98
C ASP A 378 -66.59 52.06 78.46
N GLY A 379 -65.54 52.01 79.30
CA GLY A 379 -65.62 52.42 80.69
C GLY A 379 -66.02 53.89 80.87
N ILE A 380 -65.42 54.81 80.10
CA ILE A 380 -65.76 56.24 80.11
C ILE A 380 -67.21 56.45 79.65
N ARG A 381 -67.64 55.74 78.60
CA ARG A 381 -69.02 55.79 78.09
C ARG A 381 -70.01 55.38 79.18
N THR A 382 -69.78 54.25 79.84
CA THR A 382 -70.65 53.76 80.93
C THR A 382 -70.68 54.74 82.10
N SER A 383 -69.53 55.30 82.48
CA SER A 383 -69.45 56.32 83.53
C SER A 383 -70.24 57.59 83.15
N SER A 384 -70.13 58.03 81.89
CA SER A 384 -70.81 59.23 81.38
C SER A 384 -72.33 59.02 81.31
N THR A 385 -72.81 57.85 80.86
CA THR A 385 -74.24 57.50 80.91
C THR A 385 -74.77 57.54 82.34
N ARG A 386 -74.04 56.96 83.30
CA ARG A 386 -74.43 56.99 84.72
C ARG A 386 -74.50 58.42 85.28
N ILE A 387 -73.57 59.30 84.89
CA ILE A 387 -73.65 60.72 85.26
C ILE A 387 -74.90 61.34 84.63
N GLY A 388 -75.20 61.06 83.37
CA GLY A 388 -76.42 61.51 82.70
C GLY A 388 -77.71 61.14 83.46
N ASP A 389 -77.78 59.90 83.97
CA ASP A 389 -78.92 59.42 84.78
C ASP A 389 -79.03 60.17 86.13
N ILE A 390 -77.90 60.42 86.80
CA ILE A 390 -77.84 61.19 88.05
C ILE A 390 -78.32 62.62 87.80
N ILE A 391 -77.85 63.26 86.73
CA ILE A 391 -78.25 64.62 86.36
C ILE A 391 -79.75 64.68 86.00
N GLY A 392 -80.28 63.66 85.32
CA GLY A 392 -81.73 63.52 85.10
C GLY A 392 -82.53 63.40 86.41
N THR A 393 -81.98 62.73 87.41
CA THR A 393 -82.57 62.66 88.77
C THR A 393 -82.53 64.04 89.46
N ILE A 394 -81.42 64.77 89.34
CA ILE A 394 -81.27 66.13 89.90
C ILE A 394 -82.27 67.10 89.24
N ASP A 395 -82.43 67.05 87.92
CA ASP A 395 -83.44 67.84 87.20
C ASP A 395 -84.86 67.53 87.70
N SER A 396 -85.16 66.24 87.93
CA SER A 396 -86.44 65.81 88.53
C SER A 396 -86.63 66.36 89.96
N ILE A 397 -85.59 66.37 90.79
CA ILE A 397 -85.61 66.95 92.14
C ILE A 397 -85.80 68.47 92.06
N ALA A 398 -85.13 69.16 91.15
CA ALA A 398 -85.28 70.60 90.94
C ALA A 398 -86.71 70.94 90.49
N PHE A 399 -87.30 70.15 89.59
CA PHE A 399 -88.70 70.29 89.19
C PHE A 399 -89.66 70.08 90.37
N GLN A 400 -89.48 69.00 91.14
CA GLN A 400 -90.29 68.74 92.35
C GLN A 400 -90.17 69.88 93.36
N THR A 401 -88.94 70.40 93.58
CA THR A 401 -88.67 71.52 94.48
C THR A 401 -89.35 72.80 94.00
N ASN A 402 -89.38 73.05 92.69
CA ASN A 402 -90.09 74.18 92.09
C ASN A 402 -91.62 74.10 92.29
N ILE A 403 -92.20 72.89 92.22
CA ILE A 403 -93.63 72.65 92.52
C ILE A 403 -93.92 72.82 94.01
N LEU A 404 -93.07 72.28 94.89
CA LEU A 404 -93.16 72.47 96.35
C LEU A 404 -93.09 73.95 96.73
N ALA A 405 -92.15 74.69 96.15
CA ALA A 405 -91.99 76.12 96.36
C ALA A 405 -93.19 76.93 95.83
N LEU A 406 -93.78 76.53 94.70
CA LEU A 406 -95.03 77.11 94.21
C LEU A 406 -96.18 76.92 95.20
N ASN A 407 -96.36 75.68 95.68
CA ASN A 407 -97.40 75.35 96.64
C ASN A 407 -97.22 76.13 97.95
N ALA A 408 -95.97 76.26 98.43
CA ALA A 408 -95.64 77.07 99.61
C ALA A 408 -95.89 78.57 99.39
N ALA A 409 -95.58 79.12 98.20
CA ALA A 409 -95.86 80.51 97.86
C ALA A 409 -97.38 80.79 97.82
N VAL A 410 -98.17 79.85 97.29
CA VAL A 410 -99.64 79.92 97.28
C VAL A 410 -100.21 79.89 98.70
N GLU A 411 -99.74 78.98 99.57
CA GLU A 411 -100.21 78.90 100.95
C GLU A 411 -99.77 80.11 101.80
N ALA A 412 -98.58 80.65 101.54
CA ALA A 412 -98.11 81.90 102.14
C ALA A 412 -98.95 83.11 101.72
N ALA A 413 -99.38 83.18 100.45
CA ALA A 413 -100.32 84.20 99.98
C ALA A 413 -101.71 84.06 100.64
N ARG A 414 -102.12 82.82 100.93
CA ARG A 414 -103.39 82.49 101.61
C ARG A 414 -103.42 82.91 103.08
N ALA A 415 -102.26 82.94 103.75
CA ALA A 415 -102.10 83.38 105.14
C ALA A 415 -102.04 84.92 105.33
N GLY A 416 -102.13 85.72 104.25
CA GLY A 416 -102.17 87.19 104.32
C GLY A 416 -100.88 87.81 104.88
N GLU A 417 -100.98 88.87 105.69
CA GLU A 417 -99.81 89.61 106.23
C GLU A 417 -98.87 88.73 107.09
N GLN A 418 -99.40 87.67 107.74
CA GLN A 418 -98.59 86.74 108.55
C GLN A 418 -97.71 85.81 107.70
N GLY A 419 -98.01 85.66 106.40
CA GLY A 419 -97.29 84.79 105.47
C GLY A 419 -96.17 85.48 104.67
N ARG A 420 -95.98 86.80 104.78
CA ARG A 420 -95.03 87.57 103.95
C ARG A 420 -93.59 87.03 104.01
N GLY A 421 -93.11 86.66 105.19
CA GLY A 421 -91.77 86.07 105.35
C GLY A 421 -91.63 84.72 104.64
N PHE A 422 -92.66 83.88 104.72
CA PHE A 422 -92.70 82.58 104.03
C PHE A 422 -92.82 82.73 102.51
N ALA A 423 -93.55 83.73 102.02
CA ALA A 423 -93.68 84.00 100.59
C ALA A 423 -92.34 84.39 99.93
N VAL A 424 -91.51 85.18 100.63
CA VAL A 424 -90.15 85.55 100.16
C VAL A 424 -89.24 84.32 100.11
N VAL A 425 -89.25 83.49 101.16
CA VAL A 425 -88.47 82.24 101.18
C VAL A 425 -88.93 81.29 100.07
N ALA A 426 -90.24 81.15 99.85
CA ALA A 426 -90.78 80.30 98.79
C ALA A 426 -90.39 80.80 97.38
N ALA A 427 -90.37 82.12 97.14
CA ALA A 427 -89.89 82.69 95.89
C ALA A 427 -88.38 82.45 95.67
N GLU A 428 -87.56 82.55 96.72
CA GLU A 428 -86.12 82.28 96.65
C GLU A 428 -85.85 80.79 96.38
N VAL A 429 -86.56 79.88 97.06
CA VAL A 429 -86.47 78.42 96.80
C VAL A 429 -86.90 78.08 95.37
N ARG A 430 -87.94 78.74 94.85
CA ARG A 430 -88.38 78.58 93.45
C ARG A 430 -87.31 79.05 92.46
N SER A 431 -86.70 80.21 92.71
CA SER A 431 -85.59 80.74 91.91
C SER A 431 -84.38 79.81 91.91
N LEU A 432 -84.01 79.27 93.08
CA LEU A 432 -82.93 78.30 93.24
C LEU A 432 -83.23 76.98 92.50
N ALA A 433 -84.48 76.51 92.55
CA ALA A 433 -84.92 75.32 91.82
C ALA A 433 -84.82 75.53 90.29
N HIS A 434 -85.23 76.69 89.77
CA HIS A 434 -85.07 77.01 88.35
C HIS A 434 -83.60 77.08 87.92
N ARG A 435 -82.74 77.71 88.73
CA ARG A 435 -81.29 77.74 88.49
C ARG A 435 -80.67 76.34 88.51
N SER A 436 -81.14 75.48 89.41
CA SER A 436 -80.67 74.09 89.52
C SER A 436 -81.10 73.25 88.32
N ALA A 437 -82.33 73.40 87.82
CA ALA A 437 -82.82 72.74 86.61
C ALA A 437 -82.05 73.21 85.36
N GLN A 438 -81.79 74.52 85.24
CA GLN A 438 -80.98 75.05 84.14
C GLN A 438 -79.55 74.49 84.16
N ALA A 439 -78.88 74.51 85.32
CA ALA A 439 -77.54 73.93 85.46
C ALA A 439 -77.53 72.42 85.19
N ALA A 440 -78.56 71.68 85.63
CA ALA A 440 -78.71 70.26 85.33
C ALA A 440 -78.86 70.02 83.82
N LYS A 441 -79.64 70.85 83.12
CA LYS A 441 -79.77 70.77 81.65
C LYS A 441 -78.45 71.04 80.94
N GLU A 442 -77.71 72.08 81.33
CA GLU A 442 -76.39 72.38 80.75
C GLU A 442 -75.38 71.24 80.96
N ILE A 443 -75.36 70.61 82.14
CA ILE A 443 -74.51 69.44 82.40
C ILE A 443 -74.99 68.24 81.56
N LYS A 444 -76.30 68.03 81.43
CA LYS A 444 -76.86 66.94 80.62
C LYS A 444 -76.44 67.06 79.16
N ASP A 445 -76.50 68.26 78.58
CA ASP A 445 -76.06 68.52 77.21
C ASP A 445 -74.55 68.25 77.05
N LEU A 446 -73.70 68.72 77.98
CA LEU A 446 -72.26 68.44 77.99
C LEU A 446 -71.94 66.94 78.08
N ILE A 447 -72.67 66.20 78.90
CA ILE A 447 -72.52 64.75 79.02
C ILE A 447 -72.97 64.04 77.73
N GLY A 448 -74.06 64.50 77.11
CA GLY A 448 -74.50 64.03 75.80
C GLY A 448 -73.41 64.16 74.74
N THR A 449 -72.83 65.37 74.61
CA THR A 449 -71.70 65.61 73.70
C THR A 449 -70.48 64.76 74.04
N SER A 450 -70.18 64.57 75.33
CA SER A 450 -69.06 63.71 75.75
C SER A 450 -69.26 62.26 75.34
N VAL A 451 -70.48 61.72 75.46
CA VAL A 451 -70.82 60.36 75.02
C VAL A 451 -70.67 60.22 73.50
N GLU A 452 -71.13 61.20 72.72
CA GLU A 452 -70.94 61.21 71.27
C GLU A 452 -69.45 61.22 70.87
N GLN A 453 -68.64 62.06 71.51
CA GLN A 453 -67.20 62.12 71.27
C GLN A 453 -66.47 60.82 71.64
N VAL A 454 -66.85 60.19 72.76
CA VAL A 454 -66.30 58.89 73.18
C VAL A 454 -66.68 57.79 72.19
N ASN A 455 -67.91 57.77 71.69
CA ASN A 455 -68.34 56.81 70.66
C ASN A 455 -67.57 57.00 69.35
N ALA A 456 -67.40 58.24 68.89
CA ALA A 456 -66.60 58.54 67.71
C ALA A 456 -65.13 58.13 67.88
N GLY A 457 -64.54 58.41 69.06
CA GLY A 457 -63.19 57.97 69.41
C GLY A 457 -63.05 56.44 69.44
N ALA A 458 -64.03 55.73 69.99
CA ALA A 458 -64.04 54.27 70.02
C ALA A 458 -64.03 53.66 68.61
N MET A 459 -64.80 54.22 67.68
CA MET A 459 -64.78 53.78 66.27
C MET A 459 -63.41 53.95 65.62
N VAL A 460 -62.77 55.12 65.78
CA VAL A 460 -61.44 55.39 65.19
C VAL A 460 -60.39 54.43 65.73
N VAL A 461 -60.42 54.13 67.04
CA VAL A 461 -59.49 53.19 67.66
C VAL A 461 -59.76 51.75 67.21
N GLN A 462 -61.03 51.38 67.01
CA GLN A 462 -61.40 50.07 66.49
C GLN A 462 -60.90 49.86 65.05
N ASP A 463 -61.05 50.87 64.19
CA ASP A 463 -60.47 50.86 62.84
C ASP A 463 -58.94 50.80 62.87
N ALA A 464 -58.29 51.56 63.76
CA ALA A 464 -56.85 51.47 63.96
C ALA A 464 -56.41 50.06 64.40
N GLY A 465 -57.18 49.40 65.27
CA GLY A 465 -56.97 48.01 65.66
C GLY A 465 -57.06 47.05 64.48
N ALA A 466 -58.09 47.18 63.64
CA ALA A 466 -58.24 46.36 62.43
C ALA A 466 -57.07 46.55 61.45
N LYS A 467 -56.54 47.79 61.33
CA LYS A 467 -55.33 48.05 60.53
C LYS A 467 -54.07 47.43 61.10
N MET A 468 -53.95 47.29 62.42
CA MET A 468 -52.83 46.54 63.01
C MET A 468 -52.92 45.05 62.65
N ASP A 469 -54.11 44.44 62.67
CA ASP A 469 -54.31 43.05 62.27
C ASP A 469 -53.96 42.82 60.78
N GLU A 470 -54.29 43.78 59.90
CA GLU A 470 -53.87 43.76 58.49
C GLU A 470 -52.34 43.78 58.35
N ILE A 471 -51.62 44.58 59.16
CA ILE A 471 -50.15 44.65 59.16
C ILE A 471 -49.53 43.33 59.63
N VAL A 472 -50.08 42.69 60.66
CA VAL A 472 -49.64 41.37 61.14
C VAL A 472 -49.76 40.33 60.03
N SER A 473 -50.91 40.28 59.36
CA SER A 473 -51.15 39.35 58.25
C SER A 473 -50.21 39.61 57.06
N ALA A 474 -50.02 40.87 56.67
CA ALA A 474 -49.11 41.25 55.60
C ALA A 474 -47.65 40.91 55.92
N SER A 475 -47.20 41.18 57.16
CA SER A 475 -45.84 40.87 57.62
C SER A 475 -45.59 39.36 57.66
N GLY A 476 -46.59 38.57 58.07
CA GLY A 476 -46.53 37.10 58.01
C GLY A 476 -46.36 36.57 56.57
N ARG A 477 -47.11 37.12 55.61
CA ARG A 477 -46.94 36.80 54.19
C ARG A 477 -45.54 37.15 53.66
N VAL A 478 -45.02 38.33 54.01
CA VAL A 478 -43.67 38.75 53.62
C VAL A 478 -42.61 37.79 54.19
N SER A 479 -42.74 37.41 55.47
CA SER A 479 -41.85 36.43 56.09
C SER A 479 -41.89 35.07 55.38
N GLY A 480 -43.06 34.62 54.93
CA GLY A 480 -43.21 33.37 54.17
C GLY A 480 -42.48 33.42 52.83
N LEU A 481 -42.70 34.48 52.03
CA LEU A 481 -42.03 34.67 50.74
C LEU A 481 -40.51 34.77 50.87
N LEU A 482 -40.03 35.43 51.94
CA LEU A 482 -38.59 35.51 52.21
C LEU A 482 -37.99 34.15 52.62
N GLY A 483 -38.76 33.31 53.31
CA GLY A 483 -38.40 31.92 53.56
C GLY A 483 -38.22 31.13 52.26
N GLU A 484 -39.17 31.24 51.33
CA GLU A 484 -39.08 30.60 50.01
C GLU A 484 -37.86 31.09 49.21
N ILE A 485 -37.53 32.38 49.26
CA ILE A 485 -36.32 32.94 48.62
C ILE A 485 -35.05 32.37 49.25
N ALA A 486 -34.99 32.26 50.58
CA ALA A 486 -33.83 31.71 51.28
C ALA A 486 -33.63 30.21 50.98
N ASP A 487 -34.71 29.46 50.85
CA ASP A 487 -34.68 28.04 50.46
C ASP A 487 -34.24 27.88 49.00
N GLY A 488 -34.85 28.64 48.09
CA GLY A 488 -34.46 28.65 46.68
C GLY A 488 -33.00 29.09 46.46
N SER A 489 -32.51 30.05 47.24
CA SER A 489 -31.10 30.46 47.19
C SER A 489 -30.15 29.36 47.68
N ARG A 490 -30.55 28.59 48.71
CA ARG A 490 -29.77 27.42 49.16
C ARG A 490 -29.70 26.32 48.09
N GLU A 491 -30.82 26.04 47.42
CA GLU A 491 -30.86 25.10 46.31
C GLU A 491 -30.00 25.56 45.12
N GLN A 492 -30.10 26.84 44.75
CA GLN A 492 -29.22 27.44 43.73
C GLN A 492 -27.74 27.29 44.11
N SER A 493 -27.37 27.51 45.37
CA SER A 493 -25.99 27.35 45.82
C SER A 493 -25.47 25.93 45.63
N LEU A 494 -26.32 24.91 45.85
CA LEU A 494 -25.98 23.50 45.57
C LEU A 494 -25.82 23.24 44.08
N GLY A 495 -26.72 23.78 43.24
CA GLY A 495 -26.62 23.68 41.78
C GLY A 495 -25.36 24.35 41.22
N VAL A 496 -25.02 25.52 41.74
CA VAL A 496 -23.80 26.26 41.39
C VAL A 496 -22.55 25.46 41.78
N ALA A 497 -22.53 24.82 42.95
CA ALA A 497 -21.43 23.94 43.36
C ALA A 497 -21.24 22.74 42.41
N GLN A 498 -22.34 22.13 41.93
CA GLN A 498 -22.27 21.05 40.93
C GLN A 498 -21.73 21.53 39.58
N ILE A 499 -22.17 22.71 39.11
CA ILE A 499 -21.62 23.30 37.88
C ILE A 499 -20.12 23.59 38.06
N GLY A 500 -19.69 24.07 39.24
CA GLY A 500 -18.27 24.26 39.55
C GLY A 500 -17.45 22.97 39.43
N GLN A 501 -17.98 21.82 39.87
CA GLN A 501 -17.32 20.53 39.67
C GLN A 501 -17.21 20.16 38.18
N ALA A 502 -18.24 20.42 37.38
CA ALA A 502 -18.20 20.17 35.95
C ALA A 502 -17.18 21.07 35.23
N VAL A 503 -17.07 22.35 35.61
CA VAL A 503 -16.05 23.27 35.09
C VAL A 503 -14.64 22.78 35.41
N ASN A 504 -14.40 22.28 36.63
CA ASN A 504 -13.10 21.71 36.99
C ASN A 504 -12.73 20.47 36.17
N GLU A 505 -13.69 19.60 35.84
CA GLU A 505 -13.41 18.44 34.97
C GLU A 505 -13.15 18.89 33.52
N LEU A 506 -13.87 19.90 33.03
CA LEU A 506 -13.60 20.50 31.72
C LEU A 506 -12.20 21.13 31.65
N ASP A 507 -11.74 21.77 32.72
CA ASP A 507 -10.36 22.29 32.82
C ASP A 507 -9.34 21.15 32.75
N ARG A 508 -9.54 20.07 33.51
CA ARG A 508 -8.67 18.88 33.45
C ARG A 508 -8.61 18.28 32.05
N MET A 509 -9.76 18.16 31.37
CA MET A 509 -9.82 17.69 29.98
C MET A 509 -9.13 18.66 29.00
N THR A 510 -9.26 19.96 29.22
CA THR A 510 -8.61 20.99 28.41
C THR A 510 -7.09 20.90 28.52
N GLN A 511 -6.55 20.70 29.73
CA GLN A 511 -5.12 20.47 29.95
C GLN A 511 -4.63 19.16 29.30
N GLN A 512 -5.44 18.09 29.38
CA GLN A 512 -5.12 16.83 28.69
C GLN A 512 -5.11 16.99 27.17
N ASN A 513 -6.04 17.77 26.61
CA ASN A 513 -6.06 18.09 25.19
C ASN A 513 -4.81 18.87 24.77
N ALA A 514 -4.34 19.82 25.58
CA ALA A 514 -3.09 20.55 25.31
C ALA A 514 -1.89 19.59 25.25
N ALA A 515 -1.76 18.68 26.21
CA ALA A 515 -0.71 17.65 26.18
C ALA A 515 -0.82 16.72 24.97
N LEU A 516 -2.05 16.31 24.61
CA LEU A 516 -2.29 15.46 23.44
C LEU A 516 -1.94 16.17 22.13
N VAL A 517 -2.21 17.47 22.04
CA VAL A 517 -1.83 18.32 20.90
C VAL A 517 -0.31 18.33 20.72
N GLU A 518 0.46 18.56 21.79
CA GLU A 518 1.93 18.53 21.74
C GLU A 518 2.44 17.16 21.30
N GLN A 519 1.90 16.08 21.87
CA GLN A 519 2.27 14.71 21.50
C GLN A 519 1.94 14.40 20.03
N THR A 520 0.78 14.85 19.54
CA THR A 520 0.34 14.64 18.16
C THR A 520 1.21 15.42 17.17
N ALA A 521 1.54 16.67 17.49
CA ALA A 521 2.44 17.49 16.67
C ALA A 521 3.84 16.87 16.60
N ALA A 522 4.38 16.41 17.73
CA ALA A 522 5.68 15.73 17.78
C ALA A 522 5.68 14.41 17.00
N ALA A 523 4.63 13.60 17.13
CA ALA A 523 4.49 12.35 16.39
C ALA A 523 4.39 12.59 14.87
N ALA A 524 3.62 13.60 14.46
CA ALA A 524 3.52 14.00 13.06
C ALA A 524 4.86 14.47 12.49
N ALA A 525 5.63 15.27 13.24
CA ALA A 525 6.98 15.67 12.86
C ALA A 525 7.91 14.45 12.71
N ALA A 526 7.91 13.53 13.66
CA ALA A 526 8.71 12.31 13.60
C ALA A 526 8.34 11.41 12.39
N MET A 527 7.04 11.27 12.08
CA MET A 527 6.59 10.53 10.90
C MET A 527 7.06 11.18 9.60
N LYS A 528 7.00 12.51 9.51
CA LYS A 528 7.51 13.27 8.37
C LYS A 528 9.02 13.04 8.19
N ASP A 529 9.80 13.13 9.26
CA ASP A 529 11.25 12.92 9.22
C ASP A 529 11.58 11.47 8.80
N GLN A 530 10.86 10.49 9.33
CA GLN A 530 11.03 9.07 8.97
C GLN A 530 10.71 8.82 7.48
N ALA A 531 9.65 9.45 6.96
CA ALA A 531 9.28 9.34 5.56
C ALA A 531 10.30 10.02 4.63
N GLN A 532 10.86 11.16 5.04
CA GLN A 532 11.96 11.81 4.31
C GLN A 532 13.22 10.95 4.32
N ALA A 533 13.55 10.31 5.44
CA ALA A 533 14.67 9.36 5.53
C ALA A 533 14.46 8.15 4.61
N LEU A 534 13.25 7.58 4.57
CA LEU A 534 12.91 6.50 3.64
C LEU A 534 13.04 6.93 2.18
N ALA A 535 12.52 8.11 1.83
CA ALA A 535 12.62 8.70 0.50
C ALA A 535 14.09 8.90 0.09
N HIS A 536 14.93 9.41 0.99
CA HIS A 536 16.36 9.58 0.77
C HIS A 536 17.07 8.24 0.54
N GLU A 537 16.72 7.21 1.32
CA GLU A 537 17.39 5.92 1.22
C GLU A 537 17.04 5.16 -0.06
N VAL A 538 15.82 5.36 -0.59
CA VAL A 538 15.47 4.88 -1.93
C VAL A 538 15.94 5.81 -3.05
N ASP A 539 16.43 7.01 -2.74
CA ASP A 539 16.94 7.95 -3.74
C ASP A 539 18.28 7.49 -4.34
N ARG A 540 19.03 6.65 -3.61
CA ARG A 540 20.22 5.97 -4.15
C ARG A 540 19.93 5.15 -5.40
N PHE A 541 18.67 4.71 -5.59
CA PHE A 541 18.27 3.94 -6.76
C PHE A 541 17.89 4.86 -7.93
N LYS A 542 18.68 4.81 -9.00
CA LYS A 542 18.46 5.58 -10.24
C LYS A 542 17.42 4.89 -11.10
N LEU A 543 16.35 5.59 -11.43
CA LEU A 543 15.28 5.10 -12.29
C LEU A 543 15.43 5.65 -13.72
N PRO A 544 14.94 4.94 -14.75
CA PRO A 544 14.97 5.44 -16.14
C PRO A 544 14.28 6.81 -16.25
N ALA A 545 14.85 7.73 -17.04
CA ALA A 545 14.18 8.99 -17.36
C ALA A 545 12.86 8.70 -18.10
N GLY A 546 11.75 9.25 -17.60
CA GLY A 546 10.38 8.91 -18.04
C GLY A 546 9.64 7.89 -17.18
N LEU A 547 10.36 7.22 -16.25
CA LEU A 547 9.82 6.57 -15.05
C LEU A 547 9.97 7.51 -13.84
N GLU A 548 9.91 8.82 -14.08
CA GLU A 548 9.60 9.75 -13.01
C GLU A 548 8.34 9.23 -12.32
N VAL A 549 8.26 9.46 -11.02
CA VAL A 549 6.98 9.41 -10.32
C VAL A 549 6.11 10.39 -11.09
N VAL A 550 5.39 9.88 -12.09
CA VAL A 550 4.04 10.32 -12.36
C VAL A 550 3.40 10.06 -11.02
N ALA A 551 3.51 11.05 -10.13
CA ALA A 551 2.40 11.38 -9.29
C ALA A 551 1.24 11.26 -10.26
N GLU A 552 0.25 10.43 -9.96
CA GLU A 552 -1.03 10.52 -10.66
C GLU A 552 -1.67 11.89 -10.34
N THR A 553 -0.92 12.96 -10.52
CA THR A 553 -1.37 14.25 -10.97
C THR A 553 -1.30 14.14 -12.49
N GLU A 554 -2.48 14.01 -13.10
CA GLU A 554 -2.72 14.38 -14.51
C GLU A 554 -2.38 13.35 -15.61
N ALA A 555 -2.94 12.14 -15.51
CA ALA A 555 -3.07 11.27 -16.70
C ALA A 555 -4.43 10.57 -16.81
N ASN A 556 -5.54 11.23 -16.46
CA ASN A 556 -6.85 11.04 -17.14
C ASN A 556 -7.98 12.01 -16.73
N VAL A 557 -7.69 13.20 -16.18
CA VAL A 557 -8.73 14.22 -16.07
C VAL A 557 -8.79 14.91 -17.43
N ALA A 558 -9.86 14.66 -18.18
CA ALA A 558 -10.10 15.46 -19.38
C ALA A 558 -10.19 16.94 -18.97
N PRO A 559 -9.67 17.86 -19.79
CA PRO A 559 -9.78 19.31 -19.60
C PRO A 559 -11.21 19.86 -19.78
N ASP A 560 -12.26 19.06 -19.56
CA ASP A 560 -13.64 19.42 -19.88
C ASP A 560 -14.43 20.00 -18.71
N PHE A 561 -13.94 19.91 -17.46
CA PHE A 561 -14.69 20.40 -16.30
C PHE A 561 -13.81 20.82 -15.12
N ASP A 562 -14.05 22.03 -14.60
CA ASP A 562 -13.37 22.58 -13.43
C ASP A 562 -14.05 22.11 -12.13
N PHE A 563 -13.51 21.05 -11.54
CA PHE A 563 -14.01 20.50 -10.27
C PHE A 563 -13.76 21.44 -9.08
N ASP A 564 -12.69 22.24 -9.10
CA ASP A 564 -12.38 23.15 -7.99
C ASP A 564 -13.42 24.28 -7.92
N GLN A 565 -13.79 24.82 -9.08
CA GLN A 565 -14.88 25.79 -9.17
C GLN A 565 -16.22 25.19 -8.71
N ALA A 566 -16.50 23.92 -9.05
CA ALA A 566 -17.73 23.26 -8.62
C ALA A 566 -17.80 23.04 -7.11
N ILE A 567 -16.69 22.61 -6.48
CA ILE A 567 -16.59 22.43 -5.03
C ILE A 567 -16.81 23.76 -4.31
N GLU A 568 -16.14 24.81 -4.77
CA GLU A 568 -16.25 26.14 -4.16
C GLU A 568 -17.68 26.70 -4.29
N ALA A 569 -18.31 26.55 -5.46
CA ALA A 569 -19.70 26.95 -5.66
C ALA A 569 -20.66 26.24 -4.69
N HIS A 570 -20.43 24.96 -4.38
CA HIS A 570 -21.24 24.19 -3.43
C HIS A 570 -20.99 24.58 -1.97
N ARG A 571 -19.77 24.96 -1.60
CA ARG A 571 -19.46 25.51 -0.26
C ARG A 571 -20.11 26.87 -0.05
N GLN A 572 -20.11 27.72 -1.08
CA GLN A 572 -20.68 29.07 -1.02
C GLN A 572 -22.20 29.10 -0.91
N TRP A 573 -22.90 28.01 -1.25
CA TRP A 573 -24.37 27.96 -1.15
C TRP A 573 -24.89 28.20 0.26
N LYS A 574 -24.18 27.74 1.30
CA LYS A 574 -24.56 28.04 2.70
C LYS A 574 -24.54 29.54 2.97
N VAL A 575 -23.51 30.24 2.47
CA VAL A 575 -23.37 31.69 2.61
C VAL A 575 -24.48 32.41 1.85
N ARG A 576 -24.79 31.97 0.62
CA ARG A 576 -25.89 32.52 -0.17
C ARG A 576 -27.25 32.37 0.50
N LEU A 577 -27.55 31.20 1.07
CA LEU A 577 -28.81 30.95 1.78
C LEU A 577 -28.90 31.79 3.06
N ARG A 578 -27.83 31.88 3.85
CA ARG A 578 -27.79 32.77 5.02
C ARG A 578 -27.98 34.24 4.67
N LYS A 579 -27.33 34.69 3.60
CA LYS A 579 -27.51 36.06 3.10
C LYS A 579 -28.96 36.32 2.71
N ALA A 580 -29.60 35.37 2.01
CA ALA A 580 -31.02 35.48 1.65
C ALA A 580 -31.95 35.48 2.87
N ILE A 581 -31.63 34.71 3.92
CA ILE A 581 -32.36 34.75 5.20
C ILE A 581 -32.22 36.13 5.85
N ALA A 582 -31.00 36.65 5.95
CA ALA A 582 -30.73 37.96 6.57
C ALA A 582 -31.38 39.13 5.82
N GLU A 583 -31.37 39.08 4.49
CA GLU A 583 -31.93 40.14 3.62
C GLU A 583 -33.41 39.94 3.30
N SER A 584 -34.03 38.84 3.76
CA SER A 584 -35.37 38.40 3.33
C SER A 584 -35.54 38.39 1.81
N ALA A 585 -34.47 38.03 1.10
CA ALA A 585 -34.40 38.06 -0.35
C ALA A 585 -35.12 36.84 -0.95
N ARG A 586 -36.07 37.10 -1.85
CA ARG A 586 -36.81 36.04 -2.55
C ARG A 586 -35.89 35.31 -3.52
N LEU A 587 -35.88 33.97 -3.45
CA LEU A 587 -35.06 33.09 -4.29
C LEU A 587 -35.93 32.30 -5.28
N GLU A 588 -35.42 32.01 -6.48
CA GLU A 588 -36.12 31.16 -7.45
C GLU A 588 -36.00 29.67 -7.09
N ALA A 589 -36.78 29.22 -6.11
CA ALA A 589 -36.70 27.87 -5.55
C ALA A 589 -36.85 26.76 -6.62
N ASP A 590 -37.71 26.96 -7.62
CA ASP A 590 -37.93 25.99 -8.70
C ASP A 590 -36.70 25.84 -9.62
N VAL A 591 -35.90 26.89 -9.78
CA VAL A 591 -34.64 26.84 -10.52
C VAL A 591 -33.55 26.18 -9.68
N ILE A 592 -33.56 26.42 -8.36
CA ILE A 592 -32.60 25.83 -7.42
C ILE A 592 -32.82 24.32 -7.29
N CYS A 593 -34.06 23.82 -7.28
CA CYS A 593 -34.36 22.39 -7.24
C CYS A 593 -33.86 21.62 -8.48
N ARG A 594 -33.60 22.31 -9.58
CA ARG A 594 -33.15 21.68 -10.82
C ARG A 594 -31.64 21.47 -10.83
N ASP A 595 -31.25 20.23 -10.61
CA ASP A 595 -29.86 19.79 -10.61
C ASP A 595 -29.22 19.77 -12.01
N ASP A 596 -29.99 19.97 -13.09
CA ASP A 596 -29.49 20.03 -14.47
C ASP A 596 -29.09 21.44 -14.94
N ARG A 597 -29.31 22.47 -14.12
CA ARG A 597 -29.14 23.88 -14.54
C ARG A 597 -27.80 24.50 -14.14
N CYS A 598 -27.17 24.03 -13.07
CA CYS A 598 -25.88 24.56 -12.63
C CYS A 598 -24.73 24.02 -13.52
N PRO A 599 -23.53 24.64 -13.51
CA PRO A 599 -22.40 24.19 -14.31
C PRO A 599 -22.06 22.70 -14.11
N LEU A 600 -22.07 22.23 -12.86
CA LEU A 600 -21.87 20.83 -12.51
C LEU A 600 -22.98 19.93 -13.05
N GLY A 601 -24.23 20.34 -12.89
CA GLY A 601 -25.41 19.68 -13.42
C GLY A 601 -25.38 19.44 -14.92
N LYS A 602 -25.07 20.49 -15.68
CA LYS A 602 -24.94 20.40 -17.15
C LYS A 602 -23.87 19.41 -17.58
N TRP A 603 -22.79 19.32 -16.82
CA TRP A 603 -21.73 18.37 -17.09
C TRP A 603 -22.13 16.94 -16.69
N LEU A 604 -22.71 16.75 -15.50
CA LEU A 604 -23.19 15.46 -15.01
C LEU A 604 -24.23 14.83 -15.95
N HIS A 605 -25.20 15.61 -16.43
CA HIS A 605 -26.22 15.16 -17.38
C HIS A 605 -25.76 15.19 -18.85
N GLY A 606 -24.56 15.72 -19.12
CA GLY A 606 -23.99 15.89 -20.46
C GLY A 606 -22.75 15.04 -20.70
N SER A 607 -21.61 15.69 -20.94
CA SER A 607 -20.35 15.02 -21.28
C SER A 607 -19.82 14.11 -20.16
N GLY A 608 -20.07 14.46 -18.90
CA GLY A 608 -19.76 13.64 -17.73
C GLY A 608 -20.52 12.31 -17.76
N GLY A 609 -21.83 12.37 -17.94
CA GLY A 609 -22.70 11.19 -17.99
C GLY A 609 -22.39 10.25 -19.16
N GLN A 610 -22.07 10.81 -20.33
CA GLN A 610 -21.70 10.02 -21.51
C GLN A 610 -20.41 9.22 -21.30
N ARG A 611 -19.45 9.76 -20.54
CA ARG A 611 -18.13 9.16 -20.36
C ARG A 611 -18.02 8.27 -19.12
N TRP A 612 -18.66 8.65 -18.01
CA TRP A 612 -18.50 7.97 -16.72
C TRP A 612 -19.81 7.44 -16.12
N GLY A 613 -20.94 7.50 -16.84
CA GLY A 613 -22.25 7.11 -16.33
C GLY A 613 -22.37 5.68 -15.77
N ALA A 614 -21.48 4.76 -16.18
CA ALA A 614 -21.44 3.39 -15.66
C ALA A 614 -20.60 3.24 -14.37
N GLN A 615 -19.81 4.25 -13.97
CA GLN A 615 -18.95 4.17 -12.79
C GLN A 615 -19.77 4.37 -11.50
N PRO A 616 -19.60 3.51 -10.47
CA PRO A 616 -20.33 3.66 -9.21
C PRO A 616 -20.12 5.02 -8.53
N GLY A 617 -18.89 5.56 -8.61
CA GLY A 617 -18.57 6.89 -8.07
C GLY A 617 -19.33 8.02 -8.78
N PHE A 618 -19.55 7.89 -10.08
CA PHE A 618 -20.30 8.86 -10.87
C PHE A 618 -21.79 8.84 -10.52
N VAL A 619 -22.38 7.65 -10.44
CA VAL A 619 -23.80 7.48 -10.07
C VAL A 619 -24.06 8.06 -8.67
N ALA A 620 -23.16 7.83 -7.72
CA ALA A 620 -23.25 8.40 -6.39
C ALA A 620 -23.18 9.94 -6.40
N LEU A 621 -22.27 10.53 -7.20
CA LEU A 621 -22.17 11.98 -7.35
C LEU A 621 -23.44 12.57 -7.97
N LEU A 622 -23.98 11.96 -9.02
CA LEU A 622 -25.21 12.39 -9.67
C LEU A 622 -26.39 12.40 -8.68
N GLN A 623 -26.56 11.31 -7.92
CA GLN A 623 -27.64 11.18 -6.95
C GLN A 623 -27.51 12.21 -5.82
N LYS A 624 -26.32 12.39 -5.27
CA LYS A 624 -26.08 13.33 -4.17
C LYS A 624 -26.16 14.78 -4.60
N HIS A 625 -25.76 15.08 -5.82
CA HIS A 625 -25.95 16.39 -6.42
C HIS A 625 -27.44 16.74 -6.58
N ALA A 626 -28.25 15.80 -7.08
CA ALA A 626 -29.70 15.98 -7.15
C ALA A 626 -30.33 16.22 -5.77
N GLU A 627 -29.91 15.43 -4.77
CA GLU A 627 -30.36 15.60 -3.39
C GLU A 627 -29.98 16.98 -2.82
N PHE A 628 -28.76 17.47 -3.10
CA PHE A 628 -28.33 18.80 -2.66
C PHE A 628 -29.26 19.90 -3.17
N HIS A 629 -29.60 19.84 -4.46
CA HIS A 629 -30.47 20.82 -5.10
C HIS A 629 -31.90 20.79 -4.56
N ASP A 630 -32.44 19.61 -4.24
CA ASP A 630 -33.78 19.48 -3.65
C ASP A 630 -33.84 20.07 -2.21
N VAL A 631 -32.81 19.80 -1.40
CA VAL A 631 -32.71 20.35 -0.05
C VAL A 631 -32.50 21.87 -0.11
N ALA A 632 -31.62 22.37 -0.98
CA ALA A 632 -31.38 23.79 -1.17
C ALA A 632 -32.65 24.54 -1.63
N GLY A 633 -33.40 23.95 -2.57
CA GLY A 633 -34.68 24.51 -3.02
C GLY A 633 -35.76 24.48 -1.93
N SER A 634 -35.76 23.48 -1.06
CA SER A 634 -36.64 23.44 0.11
C SER A 634 -36.32 24.56 1.11
N VAL A 635 -35.04 24.86 1.35
CA VAL A 635 -34.64 26.03 2.15
C VAL A 635 -35.12 27.32 1.48
N ALA A 636 -34.92 27.47 0.16
CA ALA A 636 -35.39 28.63 -0.59
C ALA A 636 -36.92 28.81 -0.52
N ARG A 637 -37.71 27.73 -0.51
CA ARG A 637 -39.16 27.78 -0.29
C ARG A 637 -39.53 28.32 1.09
N GLN A 638 -38.81 27.92 2.14
CA GLN A 638 -39.05 28.45 3.49
C GLN A 638 -38.72 29.94 3.60
N ILE A 639 -37.61 30.37 2.99
CA ILE A 639 -37.24 31.80 2.89
C ILE A 639 -38.37 32.58 2.18
N ASN A 640 -38.85 32.07 1.04
CA ASN A 640 -39.93 32.70 0.28
C ASN A 640 -41.29 32.72 1.01
N ALA A 641 -41.52 31.78 1.93
CA ALA A 641 -42.71 31.70 2.76
C ALA A 641 -42.64 32.61 4.00
N GLY A 642 -41.51 33.29 4.23
CA GLY A 642 -41.29 34.14 5.40
C GLY A 642 -40.84 33.39 6.67
N ALA A 643 -40.58 32.09 6.57
CA ALA A 643 -40.19 31.24 7.71
C ALA A 643 -38.66 31.22 7.91
N MET A 644 -38.08 32.34 8.35
CA MET A 644 -36.63 32.53 8.45
C MET A 644 -35.97 31.63 9.51
N ASP A 645 -36.62 31.43 10.67
CA ASP A 645 -36.11 30.55 11.72
C ASP A 645 -36.06 29.07 11.28
N ASP A 646 -37.03 28.66 10.47
CA ASP A 646 -37.06 27.32 9.88
C ASP A 646 -35.95 27.18 8.83
N ALA A 647 -35.78 28.19 7.98
CA ALA A 647 -34.71 28.21 6.99
C ALA A 647 -33.31 28.17 7.63
N GLU A 648 -33.06 28.92 8.71
CA GLU A 648 -31.76 28.91 9.41
C GLU A 648 -31.51 27.56 10.09
N ARG A 649 -32.54 26.93 10.69
CA ARG A 649 -32.43 25.56 11.23
C ARG A 649 -32.08 24.55 10.14
N MET A 650 -32.65 24.68 8.95
CA MET A 650 -32.40 23.76 7.84
C MET A 650 -30.98 23.85 7.28
N ILE A 651 -30.23 24.94 7.51
CA ILE A 651 -28.82 25.11 7.08
C ILE A 651 -27.81 25.09 8.26
N GLY A 652 -28.29 24.87 9.48
CA GLY A 652 -27.50 24.79 10.70
C GLY A 652 -26.46 23.65 10.70
N SER A 653 -25.57 23.66 11.68
CA SER A 653 -24.61 22.56 11.89
C SER A 653 -25.35 21.26 12.19
N GLY A 654 -25.06 20.19 11.43
CA GLY A 654 -25.71 18.89 11.58
C GLY A 654 -27.03 18.73 10.81
N SER A 655 -27.50 19.76 10.10
CA SER A 655 -28.71 19.68 9.28
C SER A 655 -28.52 18.79 8.04
N ARG A 656 -29.63 18.38 7.41
CA ARG A 656 -29.58 17.61 6.16
C ARG A 656 -28.82 18.36 5.05
N PHE A 657 -29.01 19.67 4.95
CA PHE A 657 -28.27 20.51 3.99
C PHE A 657 -26.76 20.44 4.22
N ALA A 658 -26.30 20.59 5.48
CA ALA A 658 -24.88 20.53 5.80
C ALA A 658 -24.25 19.17 5.50
N GLN A 659 -24.99 18.08 5.76
CA GLN A 659 -24.56 16.71 5.43
C GLN A 659 -24.41 16.52 3.92
N VAL A 660 -25.47 16.79 3.15
CA VAL A 660 -25.47 16.57 1.69
C VAL A 660 -24.46 17.50 0.99
N SER A 661 -24.31 18.74 1.44
CA SER A 661 -23.27 19.66 0.95
C SER A 661 -21.86 19.09 1.13
N THR A 662 -21.58 18.50 2.30
CA THR A 662 -20.29 17.87 2.60
C THR A 662 -20.08 16.62 1.76
N GLU A 663 -21.10 15.78 1.62
CA GLU A 663 -21.07 14.56 0.80
C GLU A 663 -20.79 14.88 -0.68
N VAL A 664 -21.46 15.88 -1.26
CA VAL A 664 -21.22 16.32 -2.64
C VAL A 664 -19.79 16.85 -2.80
N CYS A 665 -19.31 17.70 -1.88
CA CYS A 665 -17.93 18.20 -1.94
C CYS A 665 -16.90 17.06 -1.84
N THR A 666 -17.18 16.05 -1.02
CA THR A 666 -16.31 14.87 -0.86
C THR A 666 -16.30 14.03 -2.13
N LEU A 667 -17.46 13.79 -2.74
CA LEU A 667 -17.58 13.05 -4.00
C LEU A 667 -16.95 13.80 -5.16
N LEU A 668 -17.05 15.13 -5.21
CA LEU A 668 -16.34 15.98 -6.19
C LEU A 668 -14.83 15.92 -5.99
N THR A 669 -14.35 15.95 -4.76
CA THR A 669 -12.91 15.82 -4.46
C THR A 669 -12.38 14.45 -4.87
N ARG A 670 -13.20 13.40 -4.73
CA ARG A 670 -12.88 12.06 -5.25
C ARG A 670 -12.88 12.05 -6.78
N ALA A 671 -13.94 12.57 -7.41
CA ALA A 671 -14.09 12.65 -8.86
C ALA A 671 -12.94 13.43 -9.53
N LYS A 672 -12.42 14.47 -8.88
CA LYS A 672 -11.22 15.22 -9.30
C LYS A 672 -9.99 14.30 -9.45
N ARG A 673 -9.91 13.22 -8.67
CA ARG A 673 -8.84 12.22 -8.73
C ARG A 673 -9.18 11.03 -9.64
N GLY A 674 -10.38 10.98 -10.21
CA GLY A 674 -10.92 9.88 -11.03
C GLY A 674 -12.21 9.27 -10.44
N PHE A 675 -13.08 8.73 -11.31
CA PHE A 675 -14.31 8.02 -10.91
C PHE A 675 -14.12 6.53 -10.70
#